data_AF-A0A7S2V9Q7-F1
#
_entry.id   AF-A0A7S2V9Q7-F1
#
_cell.length_a   1.000
_cell.length_b   1.000
_cell.length_c   1.000
_cell.angle_alpha   90.00
_cell.angle_beta   90.00
_cell.angle_gamma   90.00
#
_symmetry.space_group_name_H-M   'P 1'
#
loop_
_entity.id
_entity.type
_entity.pdbx_description
1 polymer ?
#
loop_
_entity_poly.entity_id
_entity_poly.type
_entity_poly.pdbx_seq_one_letter_code
_entity_poly.pdbx_strand_id
1 'polypeptide(L)'
;MVALVAIVQAHRDYYDNQLLAAGARTLAQACRSATQDCLASWDEEWKNQMQAMNGEEGKDEDDDDASNLELLKLTLAVLHLSDIFLPLLHPQHHVLMASSPNENDDPMRQQFTGFSSPGASSILDAFQKPGAVTAPLVRFLRYHFDSPHLSHPETPNMLQAQQPECYAVEGYGEDEESSLYWVYVKTLVLRGCLTQAWEALSRHSMFQSANSILVSNESGDTLRENSQQVVDCFLALKQILNCAPLPGGRDDEYDDAIFLDRAMLAEQDENNNDMDYDGEEAMEFIGLRVTPEDYKIWEPEPANHGHDVGAAGVDFPLVYNDELAKRKHTEWKQYLQEQIRPDLQPLLNRIPQLNSIFDILSGSAQLSTIAASVGSSWAESFCATLLYQSPHLQPSKMPNMADHFMKSALNDQDGDGGNAFNDIMLNIMQGKASEAIEALYTLGGATGAALPSTLLAVIYTLYLDAKILAPEAGFRQTEFLCDAATSIVASIAKSGTESADTATALALGLLLPHCMENEQIRLCVVHTVERYNPLSDSGAREVMELISTLLMETGKTSKKRKKSSLCHNLPLFEAYDMVVLCRYRHYSEQSQPGTAVVWLATGMQFRAACGKGDDVRAMAESGTCYRTLCALCISLSTKLLHLLTRPKSKGSAEEFNRLYHNTRNMVLSIEDYISGAGRSVPDMGETAFLNQVAEVQVLLRVFELVEAHIIAMDNAQCASLIVACIQESKRVNSTVGSLIPLSLHWPLLVISYKMLEKEESVTSDTTLPPISAFDQAGISCLLESLLQVMNLSSKEKLVQVGTDSPSWGPSSEDELLEIQGFLARALARACVVENAKTKKGGFHPPSSSTARSPAAVDDSMSSIRSIRSMDVAKHTPHIQQAVVLNMLEL
;
A
#
# COMPACT_ATOMS: atom_id res chain seq x y z
N MET A 1 1.15 2.54 10.02
CA MET A 1 0.82 2.72 8.58
C MET A 1 0.74 1.43 7.79
N VAL A 2 1.77 0.56 7.78
CA VAL A 2 1.73 -0.75 7.07
C VAL A 2 0.47 -1.55 7.44
N ALA A 3 0.17 -1.66 8.73
CA ALA A 3 -1.05 -2.30 9.22
C ALA A 3 -2.33 -1.67 8.65
N LEU A 4 -2.43 -0.33 8.62
CA LEU A 4 -3.60 0.39 8.08
C LEU A 4 -3.79 0.15 6.58
N VAL A 5 -2.71 0.09 5.80
CA VAL A 5 -2.78 -0.20 4.36
C VAL A 5 -3.18 -1.67 4.13
N ALA A 6 -2.63 -2.60 4.91
CA ALA A 6 -2.99 -4.02 4.85
C ALA A 6 -4.48 -4.24 5.22
N ILE A 7 -4.99 -3.50 6.19
CA ILE A 7 -6.40 -3.47 6.59
C ILE A 7 -7.29 -3.04 5.42
N VAL A 8 -6.96 -1.95 4.72
CA VAL A 8 -7.73 -1.49 3.52
C VAL A 8 -7.72 -2.54 2.42
N GLN A 9 -6.58 -3.17 2.17
CA GLN A 9 -6.44 -4.23 1.16
C GLN A 9 -7.29 -5.46 1.51
N ALA A 10 -7.17 -5.96 2.74
CA ALA A 10 -7.94 -7.11 3.23
C ALA A 10 -9.46 -6.84 3.26
N HIS A 11 -9.87 -5.59 3.52
CA HIS A 11 -11.28 -5.21 3.55
C HIS A 11 -11.96 -5.33 2.18
N ARG A 12 -11.27 -4.95 1.10
CA ARG A 12 -11.81 -5.09 -0.26
C ARG A 12 -12.07 -6.56 -0.61
N ASP A 13 -11.14 -7.44 -0.24
CA ASP A 13 -11.27 -8.89 -0.50
C ASP A 13 -12.42 -9.52 0.31
N TYR A 14 -12.76 -8.95 1.47
CA TYR A 14 -13.85 -9.42 2.32
C TYR A 14 -15.25 -8.95 1.84
N TYR A 15 -15.34 -7.78 1.21
CA TYR A 15 -16.61 -7.15 0.81
C TYR A 15 -17.35 -7.85 -0.34
N ASP A 16 -16.66 -8.70 -1.12
CA ASP A 16 -17.32 -9.57 -2.10
C ASP A 16 -18.23 -10.64 -1.43
N ASN A 17 -18.17 -10.79 -0.09
CA ASN A 17 -18.92 -11.79 0.69
C ASN A 17 -19.87 -11.16 1.74
N GLN A 18 -20.93 -10.47 1.33
CA GLN A 18 -22.23 -10.17 2.01
C GLN A 18 -22.36 -9.85 3.55
N LEU A 19 -21.30 -9.82 4.37
CA LEU A 19 -21.36 -9.60 5.83
C LEU A 19 -20.87 -8.20 6.22
N LEU A 20 -21.57 -7.17 5.69
CA LEU A 20 -21.19 -5.75 5.76
C LEU A 20 -20.96 -5.22 7.19
N ALA A 21 -21.84 -5.54 8.15
CA ALA A 21 -21.79 -4.95 9.49
C ALA A 21 -20.75 -5.62 10.41
N ALA A 22 -20.55 -6.94 10.28
CA ALA A 22 -19.56 -7.67 11.07
C ALA A 22 -18.14 -7.35 10.59
N GLY A 23 -17.93 -7.28 9.26
CA GLY A 23 -16.65 -6.91 8.65
C GLY A 23 -16.21 -5.50 9.04
N ALA A 24 -17.12 -4.52 8.99
CA ALA A 24 -16.82 -3.14 9.40
C ALA A 24 -16.39 -3.05 10.88
N ARG A 25 -17.01 -3.84 11.77
CA ARG A 25 -16.66 -3.88 13.20
C ARG A 25 -15.29 -4.51 13.44
N THR A 26 -14.99 -5.63 12.80
CA THR A 26 -13.66 -6.27 12.89
C THR A 26 -12.58 -5.35 12.33
N LEU A 27 -12.87 -4.61 11.26
CA LEU A 27 -11.94 -3.65 10.68
C LEU A 27 -11.72 -2.44 11.58
N ALA A 28 -12.79 -1.87 12.14
CA ALA A 28 -12.69 -0.77 13.09
C ALA A 28 -11.88 -1.17 14.35
N GLN A 29 -12.06 -2.41 14.82
CA GLN A 29 -11.26 -2.97 15.90
C GLN A 29 -9.78 -3.09 15.50
N ALA A 30 -9.47 -3.63 14.33
CA ALA A 30 -8.10 -3.72 13.84
C ALA A 30 -7.45 -2.33 13.66
N CYS A 31 -8.19 -1.34 13.17
CA CYS A 31 -7.74 0.06 13.10
C CYS A 31 -7.46 0.65 14.49
N ARG A 32 -8.31 0.35 15.48
CA ARG A 32 -8.09 0.79 16.87
C ARG A 32 -6.84 0.18 17.47
N SER A 33 -6.68 -1.15 17.39
CA SER A 33 -5.48 -1.83 17.88
C SER A 33 -4.21 -1.26 17.23
N ALA A 34 -4.20 -1.13 15.90
CA ALA A 34 -3.06 -0.55 15.19
C ALA A 34 -2.77 0.91 15.60
N THR A 35 -3.79 1.70 15.93
CA THR A 35 -3.64 3.09 16.40
C THR A 35 -3.12 3.14 17.84
N GLN A 36 -3.58 2.23 18.70
CA GLN A 36 -3.09 2.08 20.07
C GLN A 36 -1.62 1.66 20.10
N ASP A 37 -1.24 0.68 19.28
CA ASP A 37 0.16 0.26 19.15
C ASP A 37 1.06 1.42 18.69
N CYS A 38 0.58 2.25 17.77
CA CYS A 38 1.28 3.47 17.36
C CYS A 38 1.40 4.48 18.51
N LEU A 39 0.35 4.70 19.29
CA LEU A 39 0.39 5.61 20.45
C LEU A 39 1.35 5.10 21.53
N ALA A 40 1.33 3.81 21.84
CA ALA A 40 2.23 3.20 22.82
C ALA A 40 3.70 3.33 22.38
N SER A 41 3.99 3.02 21.13
CA SER A 41 5.34 3.19 20.56
C SER A 41 5.79 4.66 20.59
N TRP A 42 4.89 5.60 20.31
CA TRP A 42 5.21 7.03 20.31
C TRP A 42 5.42 7.56 21.73
N ASP A 43 4.62 7.11 22.70
CA ASP A 43 4.77 7.48 24.11
C ASP A 43 6.07 6.91 24.70
N GLU A 44 6.46 5.68 24.33
CA GLU A 44 7.78 5.13 24.67
C GLU A 44 8.92 5.92 24.03
N GLU A 45 8.82 6.26 22.74
CA GLU A 45 9.83 7.04 22.03
C GLU A 45 9.96 8.45 22.63
N TRP A 46 8.84 9.11 22.94
CA TRP A 46 8.79 10.40 23.61
C TRP A 46 9.40 10.35 25.02
N LYS A 47 9.05 9.33 25.82
CA LYS A 47 9.66 9.11 27.15
C LYS A 47 11.17 8.89 27.04
N ASN A 48 11.62 8.13 26.04
CA ASN A 48 13.04 7.90 25.79
C ASN A 48 13.76 9.18 25.34
N GLN A 49 13.14 10.00 24.49
CA GLN A 49 13.67 11.31 24.07
C GLN A 49 13.72 12.30 25.24
N MET A 50 12.68 12.41 26.05
CA MET A 50 12.66 13.23 27.28
C MET A 50 13.74 12.80 28.27
N GLN A 51 13.97 11.49 28.43
CA GLN A 51 15.07 10.97 29.25
C GLN A 51 16.45 11.30 28.66
N ALA A 52 16.58 11.35 27.33
CA ALA A 52 17.82 11.74 26.65
C ALA A 52 18.08 13.26 26.70
N MET A 53 17.03 14.09 26.59
CA MET A 53 17.12 15.55 26.62
C MET A 53 17.27 16.15 28.02
N ASN A 54 16.99 15.41 29.08
CA ASN A 54 17.35 15.81 30.45
C ASN A 54 18.88 16.01 30.67
N GLY A 55 19.71 15.81 29.64
CA GLY A 55 21.14 16.19 29.60
C GLY A 55 21.50 17.44 28.79
N GLU A 56 20.67 17.93 27.86
CA GLU A 56 20.98 19.09 27.01
C GLU A 56 19.73 19.95 26.76
N GLU A 57 19.79 21.24 27.14
CA GLU A 57 18.74 22.23 26.90
C GLU A 57 18.54 22.47 25.38
N GLY A 58 17.69 21.67 24.75
CA GLY A 58 17.19 21.85 23.39
C GLY A 58 15.84 22.56 23.39
N LYS A 59 15.67 23.54 22.51
CA LYS A 59 14.51 24.45 22.40
C LYS A 59 13.91 24.37 21.00
N ASP A 60 12.58 24.44 20.95
CA ASP A 60 11.73 24.87 19.82
C ASP A 60 11.32 23.84 18.74
N GLU A 61 11.58 22.53 18.86
CA GLU A 61 10.98 21.50 17.97
C GLU A 61 9.71 20.80 18.56
N ASP A 62 9.33 21.10 19.81
CA ASP A 62 8.31 20.33 20.56
C ASP A 62 6.83 20.58 20.15
N ASP A 63 6.51 21.69 19.47
CA ASP A 63 5.09 22.08 19.22
C ASP A 63 4.40 21.25 18.12
N ASP A 64 5.14 20.81 17.10
CA ASP A 64 4.58 20.05 15.97
C ASP A 64 4.28 18.58 16.37
N ASP A 65 5.13 17.96 17.20
CA ASP A 65 4.95 16.58 17.67
C ASP A 65 3.81 16.47 18.69
N ALA A 66 3.67 17.45 19.59
CA ALA A 66 2.54 17.52 20.52
C ALA A 66 1.19 17.62 19.77
N SER A 67 1.13 18.47 18.74
CA SER A 67 -0.07 18.63 17.91
C SER A 67 -0.47 17.34 17.16
N ASN A 68 0.53 16.60 16.65
CA ASN A 68 0.29 15.32 15.98
C ASN A 68 -0.18 14.23 16.96
N LEU A 69 0.35 14.20 18.18
CA LEU A 69 -0.07 13.27 19.23
C LEU A 69 -1.51 13.54 19.67
N GLU A 70 -1.90 14.80 19.87
CA GLU A 70 -3.28 15.18 20.19
C GLU A 70 -4.26 14.75 19.09
N LEU A 71 -3.87 14.95 17.83
CA LEU A 71 -4.66 14.52 16.68
C LEU A 71 -4.81 12.99 16.60
N LEU A 72 -3.76 12.24 16.95
CA LEU A 72 -3.82 10.77 16.98
C LEU A 72 -4.74 10.28 18.11
N LYS A 73 -4.65 10.88 19.31
CA LYS A 73 -5.57 10.63 20.43
C LYS A 73 -7.02 10.93 20.03
N LEU A 74 -7.27 12.07 19.39
CA LEU A 74 -8.58 12.44 18.86
C LEU A 74 -9.10 11.44 17.83
N THR A 75 -8.24 10.96 16.93
CA THR A 75 -8.63 9.99 15.92
C THR A 75 -9.00 8.63 16.54
N LEU A 76 -8.23 8.19 17.55
CA LEU A 76 -8.58 7.00 18.33
C LEU A 76 -9.90 7.18 19.08
N ALA A 77 -10.14 8.37 19.65
CA ALA A 77 -11.40 8.70 20.32
C ALA A 77 -12.57 8.62 19.34
N VAL A 78 -12.44 9.17 18.14
CA VAL A 78 -13.47 9.08 17.10
C VAL A 78 -13.74 7.63 16.72
N LEU A 79 -12.71 6.81 16.48
CA LEU A 79 -12.88 5.38 16.18
C LEU A 79 -13.63 4.64 17.30
N HIS A 80 -13.23 4.86 18.56
CA HIS A 80 -13.86 4.19 19.70
C HIS A 80 -15.32 4.63 19.86
N LEU A 81 -15.59 5.94 19.80
CA LEU A 81 -16.94 6.48 19.93
C LEU A 81 -17.86 6.03 18.77
N SER A 82 -17.27 5.85 17.60
CA SER A 82 -17.95 5.39 16.40
C SER A 82 -18.40 3.95 16.49
N ASP A 83 -17.60 3.08 17.10
CA ASP A 83 -18.01 1.70 17.39
C ASP A 83 -19.17 1.62 18.39
N ILE A 84 -19.31 2.62 19.25
CA ILE A 84 -20.39 2.71 20.23
C ILE A 84 -21.68 3.23 19.57
N PHE A 85 -21.60 4.32 18.80
CA PHE A 85 -22.79 5.04 18.35
C PHE A 85 -23.21 4.77 16.90
N LEU A 86 -22.29 4.44 15.98
CA LEU A 86 -22.64 4.26 14.57
C LEU A 86 -23.57 3.07 14.28
N PRO A 87 -23.49 1.93 15.00
CA PRO A 87 -24.49 0.86 14.86
C PRO A 87 -25.93 1.33 15.13
N LEU A 88 -26.11 2.40 15.91
CA LEU A 88 -27.43 2.96 16.25
C LEU A 88 -28.04 3.82 15.13
N LEU A 89 -27.23 4.24 14.17
CA LEU A 89 -27.56 5.31 13.22
C LEU A 89 -27.84 4.79 11.81
N HIS A 90 -27.74 3.48 11.58
CA HIS A 90 -27.90 2.89 10.24
C HIS A 90 -29.31 3.19 9.67
N PRO A 91 -29.44 3.99 8.58
CA PRO A 91 -30.74 4.52 8.13
C PRO A 91 -31.73 3.48 7.57
N GLN A 92 -31.27 2.27 7.26
CA GLN A 92 -32.06 1.31 6.48
C GLN A 92 -33.27 0.69 7.22
N HIS A 93 -33.45 0.93 8.53
CA HIS A 93 -34.63 0.44 9.26
C HIS A 93 -35.79 1.45 9.38
N HIS A 94 -35.53 2.76 9.27
CA HIS A 94 -36.61 3.75 9.39
C HIS A 94 -37.46 3.87 8.11
N VAL A 95 -36.89 3.58 6.93
CA VAL A 95 -37.57 3.77 5.64
C VAL A 95 -38.42 2.57 5.22
N LEU A 96 -38.06 1.34 5.64
CA LEU A 96 -38.83 0.13 5.32
C LEU A 96 -40.07 -0.08 6.22
N MET A 97 -40.14 0.57 7.38
CA MET A 97 -41.32 0.51 8.27
C MET A 97 -42.35 1.62 7.99
N ALA A 98 -42.00 2.64 7.21
CA ALA A 98 -42.84 3.81 6.98
C ALA A 98 -43.56 3.86 5.60
N SER A 99 -43.35 2.87 4.73
CA SER A 99 -43.99 2.84 3.40
C SER A 99 -45.24 1.93 3.37
N SER A 100 -46.37 2.56 3.71
CA SER A 100 -47.74 2.37 3.18
C SER A 100 -48.39 0.97 3.14
N PRO A 101 -49.57 0.79 3.75
CA PRO A 101 -50.44 -0.35 3.51
C PRO A 101 -51.24 -0.11 2.22
N ASN A 102 -50.67 -0.47 1.07
CA ASN A 102 -51.48 -0.69 -0.14
C ASN A 102 -51.41 -2.19 -0.47
N GLU A 103 -52.33 -2.92 0.13
CA GLU A 103 -52.79 -4.20 -0.39
C GLU A 103 -53.30 -3.98 -1.82
N ASN A 104 -52.92 -4.87 -2.74
CA ASN A 104 -53.23 -4.89 -4.16
C ASN A 104 -52.25 -4.10 -5.03
N ASP A 105 -51.08 -4.69 -5.32
CA ASP A 105 -50.79 -5.16 -6.67
C ASP A 105 -49.40 -5.84 -6.74
N ASP A 106 -49.37 -6.96 -7.45
CA ASP A 106 -48.19 -7.66 -8.00
C ASP A 106 -47.55 -8.83 -7.19
N PRO A 107 -48.05 -10.08 -7.36
CA PRO A 107 -47.51 -11.27 -6.70
C PRO A 107 -46.17 -11.80 -7.25
N MET A 108 -45.53 -11.13 -8.21
CA MET A 108 -44.26 -11.60 -8.81
C MET A 108 -42.98 -10.96 -8.22
N ARG A 109 -43.08 -9.98 -7.30
CA ARG A 109 -41.91 -9.37 -6.65
C ARG A 109 -41.48 -10.00 -5.32
N GLN A 110 -42.25 -10.96 -4.77
CA GLN A 110 -41.96 -11.58 -3.47
C GLN A 110 -40.95 -12.75 -3.48
N GLN A 111 -40.41 -13.16 -4.64
CA GLN A 111 -39.48 -14.31 -4.69
C GLN A 111 -37.98 -13.96 -4.61
N PHE A 112 -37.60 -12.68 -4.55
CA PHE A 112 -36.17 -12.28 -4.48
C PHE A 112 -35.74 -11.58 -3.18
N THR A 113 -36.61 -11.45 -2.18
CA THR A 113 -36.28 -10.86 -0.85
C THR A 113 -36.24 -11.87 0.30
N GLY A 114 -36.29 -13.17 0.01
CA GLY A 114 -36.39 -14.27 0.99
C GLY A 114 -35.12 -14.61 1.79
N PHE A 115 -34.10 -13.74 1.83
CA PHE A 115 -32.88 -13.92 2.62
C PHE A 115 -32.65 -12.77 3.63
N SER A 116 -33.72 -12.28 4.26
CA SER A 116 -33.58 -11.55 5.52
C SER A 116 -33.28 -12.58 6.61
N SER A 117 -31.99 -12.76 6.94
CA SER A 117 -31.59 -13.58 8.08
C SER A 117 -32.30 -13.07 9.34
N PRO A 118 -33.09 -13.90 10.06
CA PRO A 118 -33.82 -13.49 11.26
C PRO A 118 -32.94 -12.96 12.40
N GLY A 119 -31.61 -13.16 12.32
CA GLY A 119 -30.66 -12.75 13.36
C GLY A 119 -30.20 -11.29 13.29
N ALA A 120 -30.21 -10.64 12.11
CA ALA A 120 -29.63 -9.29 11.97
C ALA A 120 -30.50 -8.18 12.60
N SER A 121 -31.83 -8.30 12.53
CA SER A 121 -32.76 -7.34 13.16
C SER A 121 -32.72 -7.42 14.69
N SER A 122 -32.52 -8.61 15.26
CA SER A 122 -32.49 -8.81 16.71
C SER A 122 -31.26 -8.16 17.39
N ILE A 123 -30.15 -7.97 16.66
CA ILE A 123 -28.92 -7.38 17.20
C ILE A 123 -29.06 -5.86 17.27
N LEU A 124 -29.57 -5.20 16.22
CA LEU A 124 -29.80 -3.75 16.23
C LEU A 124 -30.85 -3.32 17.26
N ASP A 125 -31.92 -4.09 17.42
CA ASP A 125 -32.93 -3.84 18.44
C ASP A 125 -32.34 -3.91 19.86
N ALA A 126 -31.31 -4.73 20.09
CA ALA A 126 -30.62 -4.81 21.37
C ALA A 126 -29.81 -3.54 21.68
N PHE A 127 -29.21 -2.89 20.69
CA PHE A 127 -28.43 -1.66 20.86
C PHE A 127 -29.31 -0.43 21.13
N GLN A 128 -30.56 -0.43 20.68
CA GLN A 128 -31.50 0.66 20.96
C GLN A 128 -32.08 0.60 22.39
N LYS A 129 -31.86 -0.50 23.12
CA LYS A 129 -32.38 -0.65 24.48
C LYS A 129 -31.77 0.38 25.43
N PRO A 130 -32.55 0.87 26.41
CA PRO A 130 -32.04 1.80 27.41
C PRO A 130 -30.89 1.17 28.20
N GLY A 131 -29.72 1.81 28.20
CA GLY A 131 -28.53 1.33 28.91
C GLY A 131 -27.58 0.41 28.12
N ALA A 132 -27.95 0.00 26.90
CA ALA A 132 -27.17 -0.97 26.11
C ALA A 132 -25.77 -0.46 25.71
N VAL A 133 -25.62 0.86 25.55
CA VAL A 133 -24.34 1.50 25.21
C VAL A 133 -23.67 2.20 26.39
N THR A 134 -24.28 2.13 27.59
CA THR A 134 -23.76 2.83 28.78
C THR A 134 -22.41 2.27 29.21
N ALA A 135 -22.25 0.94 29.27
CA ALA A 135 -20.97 0.33 29.64
C ALA A 135 -19.83 0.67 28.66
N PRO A 136 -20.00 0.51 27.34
CA PRO A 136 -19.00 0.99 26.37
C PRO A 136 -18.70 2.48 26.47
N LEU A 137 -19.71 3.33 26.69
CA LEU A 137 -19.51 4.78 26.81
C LEU A 137 -18.76 5.16 28.09
N VAL A 138 -19.06 4.52 29.22
CA VAL A 138 -18.32 4.72 30.47
C VAL A 138 -16.84 4.41 30.27
N ARG A 139 -16.52 3.29 29.63
CA ARG A 139 -15.12 2.93 29.29
C ARG A 139 -14.47 3.97 28.39
N PHE A 140 -15.17 4.38 27.34
CA PHE A 140 -14.70 5.44 26.47
C PHE A 140 -14.34 6.72 27.24
N LEU A 141 -15.20 7.14 28.18
CA LEU A 141 -14.95 8.34 28.99
C LEU A 141 -13.77 8.15 29.94
N ARG A 142 -13.60 6.96 30.53
CA ARG A 142 -12.44 6.68 31.39
C ARG A 142 -11.14 6.71 30.59
N TYR A 143 -11.13 6.03 29.45
CA TYR A 143 -9.93 5.87 28.63
C TYR A 143 -9.46 7.17 27.97
N HIS A 144 -10.38 8.01 27.47
CA HIS A 144 -10.00 9.21 26.68
C HIS A 144 -9.89 10.50 27.50
N PHE A 145 -10.37 10.51 28.74
CA PHE A 145 -10.31 11.67 29.61
C PHE A 145 -9.54 11.33 30.87
N ASP A 146 -8.24 11.61 30.85
CA ASP A 146 -7.41 11.51 32.04
C ASP A 146 -7.84 12.53 33.10
N SER A 147 -7.82 12.10 34.35
CA SER A 147 -8.05 12.99 35.48
C SER A 147 -6.71 13.47 36.03
N PRO A 148 -6.45 14.79 36.05
CA PRO A 148 -5.18 15.33 36.57
C PRO A 148 -4.96 14.99 38.05
N HIS A 149 -6.04 14.71 38.79
CA HIS A 149 -5.97 14.34 40.20
C HIS A 149 -5.49 12.89 40.40
N LEU A 150 -5.74 11.98 39.44
CA LEU A 150 -5.31 10.59 39.55
C LEU A 150 -3.81 10.43 39.22
N SER A 151 -3.31 11.23 38.29
CA SER A 151 -1.93 11.24 37.83
C SER A 151 -1.06 12.28 38.55
N HIS A 152 -1.54 12.84 39.67
CA HIS A 152 -0.78 13.82 40.44
C HIS A 152 0.54 13.20 40.97
N PRO A 153 1.70 13.88 40.84
CA PRO A 153 3.01 13.29 41.16
C PRO A 153 3.18 12.94 42.65
N GLU A 154 2.46 13.64 43.53
CA GLU A 154 2.47 13.37 44.98
C GLU A 154 1.54 12.23 45.41
N THR A 155 0.69 11.69 44.54
CA THR A 155 -0.28 10.63 44.89
C THR A 155 0.40 9.38 45.49
N PRO A 156 1.53 8.86 44.96
CA PRO A 156 2.22 7.72 45.57
C PRO A 156 2.74 8.03 46.97
N ASN A 157 3.32 9.22 47.18
CA ASN A 157 3.84 9.65 48.49
C ASN A 157 2.69 9.82 49.50
N MET A 158 1.60 10.43 49.07
CA MET A 158 0.38 10.60 49.85
C MET A 158 -0.19 9.25 50.31
N LEU A 159 -0.34 8.28 49.41
CA LEU A 159 -0.86 6.94 49.74
C LEU A 159 0.09 6.11 50.61
N GLN A 160 1.37 6.47 50.72
CA GLN A 160 2.36 5.83 51.59
C GLN A 160 2.51 6.53 52.94
N ALA A 161 1.92 7.71 53.12
CA ALA A 161 1.96 8.43 54.39
C ALA A 161 1.21 7.67 55.49
N GLN A 162 1.59 7.90 56.76
CA GLN A 162 0.90 7.29 57.91
C GLN A 162 -0.53 7.83 58.09
N GLN A 163 -0.79 9.05 57.61
CA GLN A 163 -2.09 9.71 57.61
C GLN A 163 -2.34 10.32 56.23
N PRO A 164 -2.71 9.51 55.23
CA PRO A 164 -2.95 9.98 53.86
C PRO A 164 -4.00 11.10 53.82
N GLU A 165 -5.04 11.02 54.66
CA GLU A 165 -6.12 12.00 54.73
C GLU A 165 -5.70 13.39 55.23
N CYS A 166 -4.52 13.50 55.85
CA CYS A 166 -3.95 14.75 56.35
C CYS A 166 -2.77 15.25 55.50
N TYR A 167 -2.49 14.60 54.37
CA TYR A 167 -1.33 14.93 53.53
C TYR A 167 -1.52 16.28 52.83
N ALA A 168 -0.70 17.27 53.22
CA ALA A 168 -0.77 18.62 52.70
C ALA A 168 0.07 18.77 51.42
N VAL A 169 -0.52 19.37 50.38
CA VAL A 169 0.13 19.66 49.10
C VAL A 169 -0.19 21.11 48.72
N GLU A 170 0.80 21.86 48.24
CA GLU A 170 0.59 23.22 47.73
C GLU A 170 -0.43 23.22 46.58
N GLY A 171 -1.44 24.09 46.65
CA GLY A 171 -2.51 24.18 45.64
C GLY A 171 -3.79 23.41 46.00
N TYR A 172 -3.76 22.57 47.04
CA TYR A 172 -4.95 21.97 47.66
C TYR A 172 -5.30 22.73 48.95
N GLY A 173 -6.58 22.81 49.27
CA GLY A 173 -7.05 23.59 50.43
C GLY A 173 -6.51 23.03 51.76
N GLU A 174 -6.29 23.91 52.74
CA GLU A 174 -5.97 23.50 54.13
C GLU A 174 -7.18 22.83 54.83
N ASP A 175 -8.37 22.98 54.26
CA ASP A 175 -9.59 22.33 54.74
C ASP A 175 -9.59 20.83 54.42
N GLU A 176 -9.93 20.00 55.40
CA GLU A 176 -9.91 18.52 55.28
C GLU A 176 -10.70 18.00 54.05
N GLU A 177 -11.79 18.67 53.63
CA GLU A 177 -12.62 18.28 52.48
C GLU A 177 -11.94 18.46 51.11
N SER A 178 -10.91 19.31 51.05
CA SER A 178 -10.18 19.73 49.85
C SER A 178 -8.77 19.16 49.80
N SER A 179 -8.40 18.27 50.73
CA SER A 179 -7.13 17.56 50.70
C SER A 179 -7.01 16.68 49.45
N LEU A 180 -5.78 16.51 48.95
CA LEU A 180 -5.49 15.69 47.77
C LEU A 180 -6.08 14.26 47.92
N TYR A 181 -6.02 13.69 49.13
CA TYR A 181 -6.57 12.35 49.40
C TYR A 181 -8.07 12.26 49.15
N TRP A 182 -8.87 13.18 49.69
CA TRP A 182 -10.32 13.13 49.51
C TRP A 182 -10.73 13.51 48.09
N VAL A 183 -10.02 14.43 47.45
CA VAL A 183 -10.18 14.72 46.01
C VAL A 183 -9.93 13.46 45.19
N TYR A 184 -8.79 12.78 45.42
CA TYR A 184 -8.42 11.53 44.74
C TYR A 184 -9.49 10.44 44.90
N VAL A 185 -9.94 10.18 46.14
CA VAL A 185 -10.99 9.18 46.39
C VAL A 185 -12.31 9.57 45.72
N LYS A 186 -12.74 10.84 45.80
CA LYS A 186 -13.98 11.29 45.15
C LYS A 186 -13.88 11.14 43.63
N THR A 187 -12.73 11.46 43.03
CA THR A 187 -12.47 11.29 41.60
C THR A 187 -12.56 9.83 41.17
N LEU A 188 -11.94 8.90 41.92
CA LEU A 188 -12.06 7.46 41.67
C LEU A 188 -13.52 7.00 41.71
N VAL A 189 -14.29 7.47 42.70
CA VAL A 189 -15.71 7.13 42.81
C VAL A 189 -16.54 7.75 41.68
N LEU A 190 -16.31 9.01 41.29
CA LEU A 190 -16.98 9.66 40.16
C LEU A 190 -16.76 8.89 38.86
N ARG A 191 -15.55 8.37 38.65
CA ARG A 191 -15.21 7.54 37.50
C ARG A 191 -15.72 6.10 37.63
N GLY A 192 -16.08 5.65 38.82
CA GLY A 192 -16.53 4.28 39.08
C GLY A 192 -15.40 3.27 39.26
N CYS A 193 -14.18 3.73 39.52
CA CYS A 193 -13.00 2.91 39.82
C CYS A 193 -13.02 2.49 41.30
N LEU A 194 -14.07 1.77 41.68
CA LEU A 194 -14.39 1.45 43.08
C LEU A 194 -13.37 0.54 43.74
N THR A 195 -12.68 -0.31 42.98
CA THR A 195 -11.60 -1.17 43.50
C THR A 195 -10.43 -0.34 44.01
N GLN A 196 -9.98 0.61 43.20
CA GLN A 196 -8.92 1.56 43.54
C GLN A 196 -9.36 2.52 44.65
N ALA A 197 -10.64 2.95 44.64
CA ALA A 197 -11.19 3.78 45.71
C ALA A 197 -11.16 3.04 47.05
N TRP A 198 -11.50 1.75 47.06
CA TRP A 198 -11.36 0.91 48.24
C TRP A 198 -9.90 0.76 48.67
N GLU A 199 -8.98 0.55 47.74
CA GLU A 199 -7.56 0.45 48.06
C GLU A 199 -7.07 1.72 48.79
N ALA A 200 -7.42 2.90 48.29
CA ALA A 200 -7.12 4.17 48.95
C ALA A 200 -7.78 4.26 50.34
N LEU A 201 -9.07 3.95 50.45
CA LEU A 201 -9.82 3.98 51.72
C LEU A 201 -9.27 3.00 52.76
N SER A 202 -8.78 1.83 52.33
CA SER A 202 -8.14 0.84 53.21
C SER A 202 -6.80 1.33 53.78
N ARG A 203 -6.23 2.41 53.21
CA ARG A 203 -5.03 3.06 53.74
C ARG A 203 -5.32 4.19 54.72
N HIS A 204 -6.59 4.55 54.91
CA HIS A 204 -6.98 5.57 55.88
C HIS A 204 -6.47 5.22 57.28
N SER A 205 -5.88 6.21 57.99
CA SER A 205 -5.19 5.96 59.26
C SER A 205 -6.09 5.29 60.32
N MET A 206 -7.36 5.71 60.40
CA MET A 206 -8.38 5.13 61.28
C MET A 206 -8.59 3.62 61.06
N PHE A 207 -8.61 3.16 59.80
CA PHE A 207 -8.74 1.74 59.49
C PHE A 207 -7.44 0.98 59.81
N GLN A 208 -6.29 1.50 59.40
CA GLN A 208 -4.99 0.87 59.70
C GLN A 208 -4.74 0.75 61.20
N SER A 209 -5.07 1.80 61.97
CA SER A 209 -4.97 1.80 63.43
C SER A 209 -5.93 0.79 64.07
N ALA A 210 -7.20 0.79 63.68
CA ALA A 210 -8.17 -0.17 64.19
C ALA A 210 -7.76 -1.62 63.87
N ASN A 211 -7.34 -1.89 62.64
CA ASN A 211 -6.91 -3.22 62.20
C ASN A 211 -5.63 -3.68 62.92
N SER A 212 -4.64 -2.80 63.09
CA SER A 212 -3.42 -3.12 63.84
C SER A 212 -3.68 -3.41 65.32
N ILE A 213 -4.65 -2.71 65.95
CA ILE A 213 -5.10 -2.99 67.32
C ILE A 213 -5.79 -4.35 67.45
N LEU A 214 -6.54 -4.79 66.43
CA LEU A 214 -7.19 -6.10 66.41
C LEU A 214 -6.19 -7.24 66.20
N VAL A 215 -5.17 -7.03 65.38
CA VAL A 215 -4.09 -8.00 65.12
C VAL A 215 -3.15 -8.10 66.32
N SER A 216 -2.92 -6.99 67.04
CA SER A 216 -2.12 -6.99 68.27
C SER A 216 -2.96 -7.46 69.46
N ASN A 217 -2.70 -8.68 69.94
CA ASN A 217 -3.38 -9.31 71.09
C ASN A 217 -3.16 -8.61 72.45
N GLU A 218 -2.62 -7.39 72.47
CA GLU A 218 -2.17 -6.68 73.69
C GLU A 218 -3.14 -5.55 74.14
N SER A 219 -4.30 -5.41 73.48
CA SER A 219 -5.27 -4.35 73.75
C SER A 219 -6.43 -4.79 74.67
N GLY A 220 -6.95 -3.87 75.50
CA GLY A 220 -8.06 -4.16 76.42
C GLY A 220 -9.41 -4.33 75.72
N ASP A 221 -10.31 -5.14 76.29
CA ASP A 221 -11.58 -5.58 75.68
C ASP A 221 -12.43 -4.43 75.09
N THR A 222 -12.56 -3.30 75.78
CA THR A 222 -13.34 -2.14 75.30
C THR A 222 -12.71 -1.40 74.12
N LEU A 223 -11.38 -1.35 74.05
CA LEU A 223 -10.64 -0.78 72.93
C LEU A 223 -10.78 -1.68 71.70
N ARG A 224 -10.73 -2.99 71.92
CA ARG A 224 -10.88 -4.00 70.90
C ARG A 224 -12.28 -4.02 70.29
N GLU A 225 -13.34 -3.90 71.10
CA GLU A 225 -14.72 -3.76 70.62
C GLU A 225 -14.93 -2.52 69.75
N ASN A 226 -14.38 -1.37 70.16
CA ASN A 226 -14.45 -0.13 69.36
C ASN A 226 -13.67 -0.24 68.05
N SER A 227 -12.49 -0.86 68.06
CA SER A 227 -11.71 -1.11 66.84
C SER A 227 -12.41 -2.10 65.91
N GLN A 228 -13.04 -3.14 66.46
CA GLN A 228 -13.83 -4.10 65.69
C GLN A 228 -14.98 -3.40 64.98
N GLN A 229 -15.74 -2.54 65.68
CA GLN A 229 -16.83 -1.78 65.06
C GLN A 229 -16.34 -0.91 63.89
N VAL A 230 -15.18 -0.26 64.01
CA VAL A 230 -14.61 0.54 62.91
C VAL A 230 -14.25 -0.36 61.72
N VAL A 231 -13.57 -1.48 61.97
CA VAL A 231 -13.20 -2.43 60.91
C VAL A 231 -14.45 -3.00 60.23
N ASP A 232 -15.48 -3.39 60.98
CA ASP A 232 -16.73 -3.89 60.44
C ASP A 232 -17.41 -2.84 59.55
N CYS A 233 -17.43 -1.56 59.94
CA CYS A 233 -17.95 -0.48 59.10
C CYS A 233 -17.14 -0.30 57.81
N PHE A 234 -15.81 -0.35 57.87
CA PHE A 234 -14.97 -0.27 56.67
C PHE A 234 -15.17 -1.51 55.77
N LEU A 235 -15.34 -2.71 56.33
CA LEU A 235 -15.62 -3.92 55.56
C LEU A 235 -17.01 -3.88 54.92
N ALA A 236 -18.02 -3.32 55.60
CA ALA A 236 -19.31 -3.05 55.00
C ALA A 236 -19.21 -2.03 53.85
N LEU A 237 -18.35 -1.01 53.99
CA LEU A 237 -18.04 -0.09 52.89
C LEU A 237 -17.36 -0.81 51.71
N LYS A 238 -16.35 -1.66 51.96
CA LYS A 238 -15.73 -2.53 50.94
C LYS A 238 -16.80 -3.34 50.19
N GLN A 239 -17.74 -3.93 50.93
CA GLN A 239 -18.78 -4.78 50.37
C GLN A 239 -19.68 -4.02 49.39
N ILE A 240 -20.12 -2.80 49.75
CA ILE A 240 -20.94 -1.95 48.87
C ILE A 240 -20.22 -1.67 47.56
N LEU A 241 -18.95 -1.29 47.67
CA LEU A 241 -18.10 -0.93 46.53
C LEU A 241 -17.89 -2.13 45.62
N ASN A 242 -17.62 -3.30 46.21
CA ASN A 242 -17.39 -4.55 45.47
C ASN A 242 -18.66 -5.16 44.86
N CYS A 243 -19.84 -4.89 45.41
CA CYS A 243 -21.09 -5.42 44.89
C CYS A 243 -21.86 -4.42 44.01
N ALA A 244 -21.26 -3.27 43.67
CA ALA A 244 -21.92 -2.27 42.84
C ALA A 244 -22.13 -2.81 41.41
N PRO A 245 -23.38 -2.97 40.94
CA PRO A 245 -23.66 -3.47 39.60
C PRO A 245 -23.56 -2.30 38.61
N LEU A 246 -22.35 -1.76 38.43
CA LEU A 246 -22.09 -0.60 37.60
C LEU A 246 -21.78 -0.97 36.15
N PRO A 247 -22.26 -0.20 35.16
CA PRO A 247 -21.87 -0.39 33.77
C PRO A 247 -20.38 -0.08 33.57
N GLY A 248 -19.68 -0.90 32.78
CA GLY A 248 -18.27 -0.69 32.45
C GLY A 248 -17.28 -1.25 33.48
N GLY A 249 -17.74 -1.92 34.53
CA GLY A 249 -16.88 -2.50 35.56
C GLY A 249 -16.48 -1.54 36.69
N ARG A 250 -15.62 -2.01 37.58
CA ARG A 250 -15.27 -1.37 38.87
C ARG A 250 -13.80 -0.92 38.97
N ASP A 251 -13.04 -1.12 37.91
CA ASP A 251 -11.64 -0.73 37.76
C ASP A 251 -11.40 -0.18 36.35
N ASP A 252 -10.21 0.37 36.15
CA ASP A 252 -9.68 0.71 34.83
C ASP A 252 -8.88 -0.48 34.23
N GLU A 253 -8.58 -1.53 35.02
CA GLU A 253 -7.72 -2.66 34.60
C GLU A 253 -8.40 -3.63 33.63
N TYR A 254 -9.75 -3.68 33.61
CA TYR A 254 -10.49 -4.46 32.62
C TYR A 254 -10.28 -3.97 31.18
N ASP A 255 -9.70 -2.78 30.98
CA ASP A 255 -9.57 -2.13 29.69
C ASP A 255 -8.31 -2.56 28.89
N ASP A 256 -7.25 -3.08 29.52
CA ASP A 256 -6.04 -3.51 28.81
C ASP A 256 -6.16 -4.94 28.25
N ALA A 257 -6.79 -5.85 29.00
CA ALA A 257 -6.84 -7.29 28.68
C ALA A 257 -7.90 -7.68 27.62
N ILE A 258 -8.88 -6.82 27.34
CA ILE A 258 -9.92 -7.10 26.32
C ILE A 258 -9.50 -6.63 24.92
N PHE A 259 -8.59 -5.66 24.81
CA PHE A 259 -8.23 -5.04 23.53
C PHE A 259 -6.83 -5.43 23.01
N LEU A 260 -5.87 -5.69 23.91
CA LEU A 260 -4.59 -6.31 23.57
C LEU A 260 -4.69 -7.83 23.68
N ASP A 261 -5.20 -8.43 22.60
CA ASP A 261 -4.86 -9.79 22.20
C ASP A 261 -4.99 -10.91 23.25
N ARG A 262 -6.24 -11.29 23.55
CA ARG A 262 -6.56 -12.54 24.28
C ARG A 262 -6.02 -13.79 23.57
N ALA A 263 -5.60 -13.70 22.30
CA ALA A 263 -4.91 -14.77 21.59
C ALA A 263 -3.43 -14.92 22.01
N MET A 264 -2.74 -13.83 22.40
CA MET A 264 -1.38 -13.93 22.94
C MET A 264 -1.35 -14.41 24.39
N LEU A 265 -2.31 -14.00 25.22
CA LEU A 265 -2.39 -14.46 26.60
C LEU A 265 -2.81 -15.93 26.70
N ALA A 266 -3.60 -16.44 25.75
CA ALA A 266 -3.95 -17.86 25.70
C ALA A 266 -2.72 -18.78 25.46
N GLU A 267 -1.67 -18.30 24.79
CA GLU A 267 -0.43 -19.07 24.62
C GLU A 267 0.51 -19.00 25.85
N GLN A 268 0.32 -18.02 26.75
CA GLN A 268 1.07 -17.94 28.01
C GLN A 268 0.39 -18.68 29.17
N ASP A 269 -0.94 -18.80 29.17
CA ASP A 269 -1.68 -19.49 30.23
C ASP A 269 -1.64 -21.03 30.14
N GLU A 270 -1.28 -21.62 29.00
CA GLU A 270 -1.11 -23.08 28.91
C GLU A 270 0.10 -23.61 29.72
N ASN A 271 1.03 -22.74 30.13
CA ASN A 271 2.21 -23.12 30.92
C ASN A 271 2.14 -22.76 32.42
N ASN A 272 1.09 -22.07 32.87
CA ASN A 272 0.93 -21.63 34.27
C ASN A 272 -0.31 -22.22 34.96
N ASN A 273 -0.74 -23.43 34.57
CA ASN A 273 -1.67 -24.24 35.36
C ASN A 273 -0.99 -24.76 36.64
N ASP A 274 -0.83 -23.91 37.66
CA ASP A 274 -0.72 -24.33 39.08
C ASP A 274 -0.68 -23.16 40.11
N MET A 275 -1.23 -21.99 39.79
CA MET A 275 -1.60 -21.01 40.82
C MET A 275 -3.11 -21.06 41.00
N ASP A 276 -3.55 -22.01 41.82
CA ASP A 276 -4.82 -21.93 42.53
C ASP A 276 -4.92 -20.51 43.13
N TYR A 277 -5.66 -19.62 42.45
CA TYR A 277 -6.26 -18.48 43.13
C TYR A 277 -7.20 -19.11 44.15
N ASP A 278 -6.74 -19.19 45.39
CA ASP A 278 -7.58 -19.48 46.55
C ASP A 278 -8.86 -18.68 46.37
N GLY A 279 -9.94 -19.40 46.06
CA GLY A 279 -11.24 -18.79 45.87
C GLY A 279 -11.53 -17.97 47.10
N GLU A 280 -11.53 -16.64 46.96
CA GLU A 280 -12.16 -15.77 47.95
C GLU A 280 -13.53 -16.37 48.17
N GLU A 281 -13.73 -16.94 49.35
CA GLU A 281 -14.95 -17.61 49.74
C GLU A 281 -16.11 -16.75 49.25
N ALA A 282 -16.96 -17.33 48.40
CA ALA A 282 -18.27 -16.79 48.10
C ALA A 282 -19.06 -16.81 49.41
N MET A 283 -18.75 -15.87 50.32
CA MET A 283 -19.55 -15.61 51.49
C MET A 283 -20.91 -15.24 50.92
N GLU A 284 -21.88 -16.08 51.20
CA GLU A 284 -23.29 -15.82 50.93
C GLU A 284 -23.68 -14.66 51.88
N PHE A 285 -23.39 -13.43 51.45
CA PHE A 285 -23.43 -12.27 52.33
C PHE A 285 -24.89 -11.87 52.60
N ILE A 286 -25.25 -11.85 53.88
CA ILE A 286 -26.61 -11.74 54.39
C ILE A 286 -27.24 -10.41 53.96
N GLY A 287 -28.24 -10.47 53.08
CA GLY A 287 -29.19 -9.37 52.80
C GLY A 287 -29.08 -8.71 51.42
N LEU A 288 -27.92 -8.79 50.75
CA LEU A 288 -27.74 -8.21 49.42
C LEU A 288 -28.09 -9.24 48.32
N ARG A 289 -29.11 -8.94 47.51
CA ARG A 289 -29.45 -9.76 46.32
C ARG A 289 -28.56 -9.50 45.11
N VAL A 290 -27.47 -8.77 45.32
CA VAL A 290 -26.51 -8.36 44.30
C VAL A 290 -25.18 -9.04 44.57
N THR A 291 -24.60 -9.68 43.57
CA THR A 291 -23.31 -10.37 43.66
C THR A 291 -22.21 -9.50 43.06
N PRO A 292 -20.94 -9.68 43.44
CA PRO A 292 -19.82 -8.99 42.80
C PRO A 292 -19.84 -9.11 41.26
N GLU A 293 -20.30 -10.22 40.71
CA GLU A 293 -20.35 -10.42 39.25
C GLU A 293 -21.50 -9.69 38.53
N ASP A 294 -22.44 -9.07 39.25
CA ASP A 294 -23.63 -8.48 38.63
C ASP A 294 -23.30 -7.25 37.74
N TYR A 295 -22.08 -6.72 37.75
CA TYR A 295 -21.68 -5.72 36.74
C TYR A 295 -21.69 -6.30 35.32
N LYS A 296 -21.47 -7.62 35.16
CA LYS A 296 -21.46 -8.31 33.86
C LYS A 296 -22.81 -8.24 33.13
N ILE A 297 -23.92 -7.96 33.83
CA ILE A 297 -25.25 -7.80 33.23
C ILE A 297 -25.33 -6.60 32.27
N TRP A 298 -24.39 -5.66 32.41
CA TRP A 298 -24.28 -4.48 31.54
C TRP A 298 -23.47 -4.75 30.27
N GLU A 299 -22.80 -5.90 30.19
CA GLU A 299 -21.93 -6.24 29.08
C GLU A 299 -22.73 -6.91 27.96
N PRO A 300 -22.68 -6.38 26.74
CA PRO A 300 -23.05 -7.17 25.58
C PRO A 300 -21.92 -8.19 25.34
N GLU A 301 -22.11 -9.46 25.70
CA GLU A 301 -21.10 -10.50 25.41
C GLU A 301 -20.72 -10.46 23.92
N PRO A 302 -19.42 -10.60 23.59
CA PRO A 302 -19.01 -10.73 22.20
C PRO A 302 -19.68 -11.99 21.64
N ALA A 303 -20.43 -11.84 20.56
CA ALA A 303 -20.96 -12.97 19.80
C ALA A 303 -19.79 -13.89 19.43
N ASN A 304 -19.71 -15.05 20.10
CA ASN A 304 -18.80 -16.17 19.86
C ASN A 304 -17.82 -16.00 18.69
N HIS A 305 -16.54 -15.80 19.00
CA HIS A 305 -15.49 -16.41 18.20
C HIS A 305 -15.63 -17.92 18.35
N GLY A 306 -15.94 -18.59 17.24
CA GLY A 306 -16.10 -20.03 17.21
C GLY A 306 -14.80 -20.71 17.62
N HIS A 307 -14.81 -21.33 18.80
CA HIS A 307 -13.98 -22.49 19.06
C HIS A 307 -14.87 -23.63 19.51
N ASP A 308 -14.92 -24.66 18.67
CA ASP A 308 -15.43 -26.00 18.97
C ASP A 308 -14.70 -26.55 20.21
N VAL A 309 -15.30 -26.43 21.39
CA VAL A 309 -15.06 -27.36 22.51
C VAL A 309 -16.40 -27.64 23.16
N GLY A 310 -16.79 -28.91 23.11
CA GLY A 310 -18.13 -29.36 23.44
C GLY A 310 -18.51 -29.25 24.93
N ALA A 311 -19.82 -29.11 25.10
CA ALA A 311 -20.64 -29.60 26.21
C ALA A 311 -20.59 -28.89 27.58
N ALA A 312 -21.72 -28.19 27.82
CA ALA A 312 -22.56 -28.22 29.03
C ALA A 312 -22.39 -27.15 30.12
N GLY A 313 -23.43 -26.29 30.22
CA GLY A 313 -23.86 -25.52 31.40
C GLY A 313 -23.13 -24.17 31.53
N VAL A 314 -23.75 -23.00 31.37
CA VAL A 314 -25.07 -22.52 31.82
C VAL A 314 -25.58 -21.47 30.81
N ASP A 315 -26.87 -21.54 30.47
CA ASP A 315 -27.55 -20.57 29.59
C ASP A 315 -27.56 -19.16 30.22
N PHE A 316 -26.66 -18.27 29.77
CA PHE A 316 -26.82 -16.82 29.92
C PHE A 316 -27.28 -16.24 28.58
N PRO A 317 -28.26 -15.32 28.55
CA PRO A 317 -28.76 -14.79 27.29
C PRO A 317 -27.74 -13.82 26.67
N LEU A 318 -27.34 -14.13 25.43
CA LEU A 318 -26.54 -13.36 24.46
C LEU A 318 -27.11 -11.96 24.07
N VAL A 319 -27.93 -11.35 24.91
CA VAL A 319 -28.63 -10.09 24.62
C VAL A 319 -28.74 -9.27 25.89
N TYR A 320 -28.22 -8.04 25.87
CA TYR A 320 -28.39 -7.07 26.97
C TYR A 320 -29.86 -7.01 27.43
N ASN A 321 -30.06 -7.19 28.74
CA ASN A 321 -31.36 -7.21 29.40
C ASN A 321 -31.50 -5.96 30.27
N ASP A 322 -32.18 -4.96 29.73
CA ASP A 322 -32.41 -3.65 30.33
C ASP A 322 -33.20 -3.73 31.65
N GLU A 323 -34.22 -4.59 31.71
CA GLU A 323 -35.04 -4.78 32.92
C GLU A 323 -34.25 -5.42 34.06
N LEU A 324 -33.41 -6.42 33.77
CA LEU A 324 -32.56 -7.05 34.78
C LEU A 324 -31.50 -6.09 35.32
N ALA A 325 -30.81 -5.37 34.42
CA ALA A 325 -29.84 -4.33 34.78
C ALA A 325 -30.49 -3.28 35.69
N LYS A 326 -31.69 -2.83 35.34
CA LYS A 326 -32.44 -1.83 36.11
C LYS A 326 -32.87 -2.30 37.47
N ARG A 327 -33.36 -3.54 37.56
CA ARG A 327 -33.74 -4.13 38.84
C ARG A 327 -32.54 -4.21 39.77
N LYS A 328 -31.41 -4.76 39.30
CA LYS A 328 -30.20 -4.95 40.12
C LYS A 328 -29.59 -3.62 40.59
N HIS A 329 -29.52 -2.61 39.71
CA HIS A 329 -29.06 -1.27 40.09
C HIS A 329 -29.96 -0.60 41.12
N THR A 330 -31.29 -0.72 40.95
CA THR A 330 -32.27 -0.18 41.91
C THR A 330 -32.19 -0.90 43.26
N GLU A 331 -32.04 -2.22 43.27
CA GLU A 331 -31.87 -3.02 44.48
C GLU A 331 -30.60 -2.61 45.25
N TRP A 332 -29.47 -2.43 44.56
CA TRP A 332 -28.23 -1.96 45.17
C TRP A 332 -28.38 -0.56 45.77
N LYS A 333 -29.01 0.38 45.05
CA LYS A 333 -29.29 1.73 45.56
C LYS A 333 -30.21 1.73 46.79
N GLN A 334 -31.27 0.92 46.75
CA GLN A 334 -32.19 0.81 47.88
C GLN A 334 -31.46 0.28 49.11
N TYR A 335 -30.60 -0.72 48.93
CA TYR A 335 -29.78 -1.25 50.01
C TYR A 335 -28.82 -0.20 50.60
N LEU A 336 -28.16 0.58 49.74
CA LEU A 336 -27.27 1.68 50.13
C LEU A 336 -28.00 2.73 50.98
N GLN A 337 -29.26 3.05 50.65
CA GLN A 337 -30.04 4.06 51.35
C GLN A 337 -30.74 3.55 52.62
N GLU A 338 -31.35 2.36 52.58
CA GLU A 338 -32.26 1.89 53.62
C GLU A 338 -31.60 1.00 54.68
N GLN A 339 -30.60 0.21 54.30
CA GLN A 339 -30.03 -0.81 55.19
C GLN A 339 -28.64 -0.42 55.67
N ILE A 340 -27.76 -0.05 54.75
CA ILE A 340 -26.35 0.09 55.08
C ILE A 340 -25.97 1.47 55.62
N ARG A 341 -26.62 2.54 55.15
CA ARG A 341 -26.32 3.90 55.64
C ARG A 341 -26.55 4.02 57.16
N PRO A 342 -27.62 3.46 57.76
CA PRO A 342 -27.76 3.37 59.21
C PRO A 342 -26.62 2.63 59.90
N ASP A 343 -26.19 1.50 59.36
CA ASP A 343 -25.12 0.67 59.93
C ASP A 343 -23.76 1.38 59.89
N LEU A 344 -23.53 2.19 58.85
CA LEU A 344 -22.34 3.01 58.68
C LEU A 344 -22.41 4.37 59.37
N GLN A 345 -23.56 4.76 59.95
CA GLN A 345 -23.72 6.06 60.60
C GLN A 345 -22.64 6.38 61.65
N PRO A 346 -22.17 5.41 62.48
CA PRO A 346 -21.06 5.66 63.40
C PRO A 346 -19.77 6.08 62.69
N LEU A 347 -19.49 5.50 61.51
CA LEU A 347 -18.33 5.85 60.70
C LEU A 347 -18.53 7.18 59.98
N LEU A 348 -19.72 7.43 59.41
CA LEU A 348 -20.08 8.69 58.75
C LEU A 348 -20.00 9.91 59.68
N ASN A 349 -20.32 9.72 60.96
CA ASN A 349 -20.19 10.77 61.98
C ASN A 349 -18.72 11.07 62.33
N ARG A 350 -17.81 10.10 62.15
CA ARG A 350 -16.38 10.24 62.43
C ARG A 350 -15.58 10.72 61.23
N ILE A 351 -16.04 10.39 60.02
CA ILE A 351 -15.43 10.79 58.75
C ILE A 351 -16.52 11.43 57.88
N PRO A 352 -16.86 12.72 58.10
CA PRO A 352 -17.94 13.40 57.41
C PRO A 352 -17.78 13.39 55.88
N GLN A 353 -16.55 13.35 55.38
CA GLN A 353 -16.20 13.31 53.96
C GLN A 353 -16.82 12.11 53.25
N LEU A 354 -17.03 10.98 53.96
CA LEU A 354 -17.72 9.82 53.41
C LEU A 354 -19.16 10.13 52.99
N ASN A 355 -19.83 11.13 53.58
CA ASN A 355 -21.19 11.51 53.15
C ASN A 355 -21.21 11.92 51.68
N SER A 356 -20.21 12.67 51.22
CA SER A 356 -20.11 13.06 49.81
C SER A 356 -19.94 11.85 48.88
N ILE A 357 -19.19 10.82 49.30
CA ILE A 357 -19.04 9.56 48.57
C ILE A 357 -20.38 8.82 48.50
N PHE A 358 -21.13 8.75 49.60
CA PHE A 358 -22.47 8.16 49.61
C PHE A 358 -23.47 8.95 48.77
N ASP A 359 -23.35 10.27 48.73
CA ASP A 359 -24.18 11.13 47.90
C ASP A 359 -23.88 10.93 46.41
N ILE A 360 -22.61 10.67 46.04
CA ILE A 360 -22.23 10.23 44.68
C ILE A 360 -22.83 8.85 44.37
N LEU A 361 -22.57 7.84 45.21
CA LEU A 361 -23.01 6.45 44.99
C LEU A 361 -24.54 6.32 44.90
N SER A 362 -25.27 7.14 45.66
CA SER A 362 -26.73 7.18 45.62
C SER A 362 -27.30 7.89 44.39
N GLY A 363 -26.48 8.62 43.64
CA GLY A 363 -26.89 9.45 42.51
C GLY A 363 -27.72 10.67 42.95
N SER A 364 -27.27 11.34 44.02
CA SER A 364 -27.92 12.53 44.58
C SER A 364 -28.07 13.66 43.54
N ALA A 365 -29.07 14.52 43.73
CA ALA A 365 -29.22 15.75 42.92
C ALA A 365 -28.04 16.72 43.11
N GLN A 366 -27.24 16.55 44.16
CA GLN A 366 -26.04 17.33 44.45
C GLN A 366 -24.80 16.86 43.68
N LEU A 367 -24.90 15.81 42.85
CA LEU A 367 -23.78 15.23 42.13
C LEU A 367 -22.99 16.29 41.34
N SER A 368 -23.67 17.21 40.65
CA SER A 368 -23.03 18.29 39.90
C SER A 368 -22.27 19.27 40.80
N THR A 369 -22.81 19.57 41.98
CA THR A 369 -22.14 20.44 42.98
C THR A 369 -20.90 19.76 43.55
N ILE A 370 -20.99 18.46 43.86
CA ILE A 370 -19.86 17.68 44.37
C ILE A 370 -18.76 17.58 43.30
N ALA A 371 -19.14 17.26 42.06
CA ALA A 371 -18.22 17.17 40.94
C ALA A 371 -17.48 18.50 40.69
N ALA A 372 -18.21 19.63 40.70
CA ALA A 372 -17.61 20.96 40.62
C ALA A 372 -16.63 21.26 41.77
N SER A 373 -16.96 20.85 43.01
CA SER A 373 -16.08 21.07 44.17
C SER A 373 -14.74 20.31 44.10
N VAL A 374 -14.71 19.20 43.34
CA VAL A 374 -13.51 18.36 43.13
C VAL A 374 -12.71 18.85 41.91
N GLY A 375 -13.22 19.83 41.15
CA GLY A 375 -12.59 20.26 39.89
C GLY A 375 -12.79 19.25 38.75
N SER A 376 -13.85 18.44 38.81
CA SER A 376 -14.06 17.37 37.83
C SER A 376 -14.28 17.91 36.42
N SER A 377 -13.80 17.18 35.42
CA SER A 377 -14.13 17.45 34.01
C SER A 377 -15.61 17.18 33.69
N TRP A 378 -16.09 17.73 32.58
CA TRP A 378 -17.44 17.43 32.08
C TRP A 378 -17.63 15.92 31.84
N ALA A 379 -16.56 15.23 31.41
CA ALA A 379 -16.56 13.80 31.13
C ALA A 379 -16.74 12.98 32.41
N GLU A 380 -16.10 13.38 33.51
CA GLU A 380 -16.26 12.73 34.83
C GLU A 380 -17.67 12.95 35.40
N SER A 381 -18.20 14.18 35.29
CA SER A 381 -19.58 14.49 35.69
C SER A 381 -20.61 13.68 34.89
N PHE A 382 -20.39 13.57 33.58
CA PHE A 382 -21.23 12.76 32.70
C PHE A 382 -21.10 11.27 33.00
N CYS A 383 -19.88 10.77 33.25
CA CYS A 383 -19.60 9.39 33.64
C CYS A 383 -20.31 9.03 34.95
N ALA A 384 -20.18 9.85 35.99
CA ALA A 384 -20.87 9.65 37.27
C ALA A 384 -22.40 9.66 37.12
N THR A 385 -22.93 10.48 36.22
CA THR A 385 -24.35 10.50 35.89
C THR A 385 -24.78 9.19 35.22
N LEU A 386 -23.97 8.65 34.31
CA LEU A 386 -24.20 7.36 33.65
C LEU A 386 -24.03 6.18 34.60
N LEU A 387 -23.18 6.25 35.63
CA LEU A 387 -22.95 5.17 36.58
C LEU A 387 -24.02 5.14 37.68
N TYR A 388 -24.24 6.29 38.30
CA TYR A 388 -25.03 6.37 39.52
C TYR A 388 -26.41 6.94 39.28
N GLN A 389 -26.59 7.99 38.48
CA GLN A 389 -27.89 8.68 38.41
C GLN A 389 -28.86 8.03 37.41
N SER A 390 -28.43 7.82 36.17
CA SER A 390 -29.26 7.41 35.03
C SER A 390 -28.57 6.40 34.10
N PRO A 391 -28.21 5.19 34.58
CA PRO A 391 -27.49 4.21 33.76
C PRO A 391 -28.34 3.59 32.64
N HIS A 392 -29.67 3.69 32.73
CA HIS A 392 -30.62 3.23 31.70
C HIS A 392 -30.97 4.33 30.69
N LEU A 393 -30.06 5.27 30.43
CA LEU A 393 -30.34 6.32 29.47
C LEU A 393 -30.50 5.70 28.07
N GLN A 394 -31.48 6.19 27.31
CA GLN A 394 -31.61 5.79 25.92
C GLN A 394 -30.44 6.36 25.12
N PRO A 395 -29.85 5.59 24.18
CA PRO A 395 -28.72 6.06 23.40
C PRO A 395 -28.97 7.39 22.69
N SER A 396 -30.19 7.61 22.18
CA SER A 396 -30.60 8.87 21.51
C SER A 396 -30.61 10.11 22.42
N LYS A 397 -30.63 9.93 23.75
CA LYS A 397 -30.63 11.01 24.74
C LYS A 397 -29.24 11.31 25.30
N MET A 398 -28.29 10.38 25.15
CA MET A 398 -26.91 10.55 25.61
C MET A 398 -26.21 11.78 25.01
N PRO A 399 -26.35 12.09 23.69
CA PRO A 399 -25.70 13.26 23.11
C PRO A 399 -26.18 14.58 23.73
N ASN A 400 -27.49 14.69 23.99
CA ASN A 400 -28.07 15.90 24.61
C ASN A 400 -27.58 16.09 26.04
N MET A 401 -27.37 14.99 26.77
CA MET A 401 -26.85 15.03 28.13
C MET A 401 -25.36 15.37 28.15
N ALA A 402 -24.57 14.80 27.23
CA ALA A 402 -23.16 15.18 27.05
C ALA A 402 -23.02 16.67 26.68
N ASP A 403 -23.80 17.16 25.72
CA ASP A 403 -23.84 18.58 25.31
C ASP A 403 -24.15 19.52 26.49
N HIS A 404 -25.07 19.13 27.37
CA HIS A 404 -25.38 19.90 28.58
C HIS A 404 -24.16 20.03 29.51
N PHE A 405 -23.45 18.93 29.78
CA PHE A 405 -22.24 18.95 30.63
C PHE A 405 -21.10 19.71 29.97
N MET A 406 -20.86 19.51 28.67
CA MET A 406 -19.84 20.24 27.90
C MET A 406 -20.08 21.76 27.95
N LYS A 407 -21.31 22.21 27.72
CA LYS A 407 -21.68 23.64 27.79
C LYS A 407 -21.62 24.20 29.20
N SER A 408 -21.99 23.41 30.21
CA SER A 408 -21.90 23.85 31.61
C SER A 408 -20.45 24.09 32.01
N ALA A 409 -19.51 23.24 31.58
CA ALA A 409 -18.09 23.40 31.89
C ALA A 409 -17.44 24.57 31.15
N LEU A 410 -17.89 24.89 29.93
CA LEU A 410 -17.38 26.02 29.15
C LEU A 410 -17.78 27.39 29.73
N ASN A 411 -18.93 27.50 30.40
CA ASN A 411 -19.36 28.75 31.01
C ASN A 411 -18.49 29.16 32.21
N ASP A 412 -17.71 28.24 32.78
CA ASP A 412 -16.80 28.49 33.89
C ASP A 412 -15.37 28.86 33.43
N GLN A 413 -15.06 28.72 32.13
CA GLN A 413 -13.77 29.11 31.54
C GLN A 413 -13.98 30.28 30.56
N ASP A 414 -13.67 31.51 31.02
CA ASP A 414 -13.65 32.72 30.19
C ASP A 414 -12.56 32.60 29.09
N GLY A 415 -12.88 31.96 27.96
CA GLY A 415 -11.98 31.82 26.82
C GLY A 415 -12.66 31.23 25.59
N ASP A 416 -12.66 32.00 24.50
CA ASP A 416 -13.32 31.83 23.18
C ASP A 416 -12.86 30.60 22.34
N GLY A 417 -12.39 29.53 22.98
CA GLY A 417 -11.96 28.30 22.34
C GLY A 417 -12.92 27.17 22.61
N GLY A 418 -14.06 27.13 21.91
CA GLY A 418 -14.89 25.92 21.87
C GLY A 418 -13.98 24.75 21.48
N ASN A 419 -13.80 23.78 22.39
CA ASN A 419 -12.86 22.69 22.19
C ASN A 419 -13.35 21.85 20.99
N ALA A 420 -12.72 22.02 19.82
CA ALA A 420 -13.11 21.35 18.58
C ALA A 420 -13.19 19.82 18.74
N PHE A 421 -12.44 19.27 19.69
CA PHE A 421 -12.54 17.89 20.15
C PHE A 421 -13.94 17.51 20.65
N ASN A 422 -14.52 18.33 21.53
CA ASN A 422 -15.86 18.11 22.09
C ASN A 422 -16.94 18.17 20.99
N ASP A 423 -16.82 19.11 20.06
CA ASP A 423 -17.75 19.25 18.93
C ASP A 423 -17.70 18.04 17.99
N ILE A 424 -16.50 17.53 17.69
CA ILE A 424 -16.31 16.31 16.90
C ILE A 424 -16.96 15.12 17.58
N MET A 425 -16.69 14.92 18.87
CA MET A 425 -17.30 13.83 19.63
C MET A 425 -18.82 13.93 19.66
N LEU A 426 -19.35 15.13 19.92
CA LEU A 426 -20.78 15.36 19.95
C LEU A 426 -21.42 15.07 18.58
N ASN A 427 -20.77 15.47 17.48
CA ASN A 427 -21.22 15.16 16.13
C ASN A 427 -21.27 13.64 15.87
N ILE A 428 -20.28 12.86 16.33
CA ILE A 428 -20.34 11.39 16.25
C ILE A 428 -21.49 10.83 17.08
N MET A 429 -21.67 11.27 18.33
CA MET A 429 -22.76 10.81 19.20
C MET A 429 -24.15 11.14 18.61
N GLN A 430 -24.28 12.29 17.95
CA GLN A 430 -25.50 12.73 17.27
C GLN A 430 -25.71 12.06 15.90
N GLY A 431 -24.71 11.30 15.42
CA GLY A 431 -24.73 10.65 14.12
C GLY A 431 -24.49 11.53 12.91
N LYS A 432 -23.89 12.70 13.13
CA LYS A 432 -23.42 13.61 12.09
C LYS A 432 -21.98 13.27 11.72
N ALA A 433 -21.77 12.03 11.28
CA ALA A 433 -20.44 11.50 10.97
C ALA A 433 -19.72 12.31 9.88
N SER A 434 -20.44 12.90 8.93
CA SER A 434 -19.87 13.79 7.91
C SER A 434 -19.26 15.05 8.51
N GLU A 435 -19.95 15.70 9.45
CA GLU A 435 -19.48 16.92 10.11
C GLU A 435 -18.26 16.64 10.99
N ALA A 436 -18.25 15.49 11.67
CA ALA A 436 -17.11 15.04 12.46
C ALA A 436 -15.85 14.78 11.62
N ILE A 437 -16.01 14.13 10.46
CA ILE A 437 -14.90 13.89 9.52
C ILE A 437 -14.39 15.21 8.92
N GLU A 438 -15.28 16.13 8.54
CA GLU A 438 -14.85 17.44 8.03
C GLU A 438 -14.07 18.22 9.09
N ALA A 439 -14.50 18.18 10.35
CA ALA A 439 -13.77 18.80 11.44
C ALA A 439 -12.40 18.12 11.71
N LEU A 440 -12.32 16.78 11.68
CA LEU A 440 -11.04 16.05 11.74
C LEU A 440 -10.10 16.42 10.59
N TYR A 441 -10.64 16.60 9.38
CA TYR A 441 -9.87 17.05 8.23
C TYR A 441 -9.28 18.43 8.48
N THR A 442 -10.07 19.38 8.99
CA THR A 442 -9.62 20.75 9.27
C THR A 442 -8.59 20.84 10.39
N LEU A 443 -8.68 19.98 11.41
CA LEU A 443 -7.75 19.97 12.54
C LEU A 443 -6.41 19.32 12.20
N GLY A 444 -6.36 18.48 11.16
CA GLY A 444 -5.25 17.55 11.06
C GLY A 444 -5.15 16.72 9.80
N GLY A 445 -6.28 16.29 9.23
CA GLY A 445 -6.25 15.48 8.00
C GLY A 445 -5.72 16.23 6.76
N ALA A 446 -5.72 17.56 6.79
CA ALA A 446 -5.19 18.41 5.71
C ALA A 446 -3.75 18.90 5.93
N THR A 447 -3.10 18.55 7.05
CA THR A 447 -1.78 19.09 7.41
C THR A 447 -0.65 18.53 6.54
N GLY A 448 -0.92 17.48 5.77
CA GLY A 448 0.09 16.77 4.96
C GLY A 448 0.88 15.75 5.76
N ALA A 449 0.53 15.50 7.02
CA ALA A 449 1.11 14.43 7.82
C ALA A 449 0.55 13.06 7.39
N ALA A 450 1.44 12.09 7.13
CA ALA A 450 1.04 10.79 6.58
C ALA A 450 0.01 10.04 7.45
N LEU A 451 0.25 9.93 8.76
CA LEU A 451 -0.58 9.10 9.64
C LEU A 451 -2.01 9.65 9.81
N PRO A 452 -2.23 10.94 10.15
CA PRO A 452 -3.59 11.48 10.27
C PRO A 452 -4.38 11.46 8.96
N SER A 453 -3.75 11.83 7.83
CA SER A 453 -4.40 11.77 6.52
C SER A 453 -4.82 10.34 6.16
N THR A 454 -3.95 9.36 6.44
CA THR A 454 -4.26 7.94 6.19
C THR A 454 -5.41 7.45 7.06
N LEU A 455 -5.38 7.74 8.36
CA LEU A 455 -6.45 7.34 9.28
C LEU A 455 -7.80 7.95 8.87
N LEU A 456 -7.82 9.24 8.51
CA LEU A 456 -9.03 9.90 8.03
C LEU A 456 -9.57 9.23 6.77
N ALA A 457 -8.71 8.93 5.79
CA ALA A 457 -9.12 8.27 4.55
C ALA A 457 -9.69 6.85 4.80
N VAL A 458 -9.10 6.13 5.76
CA VAL A 458 -9.57 4.80 6.19
C VAL A 458 -10.94 4.90 6.90
N ILE A 459 -11.08 5.80 7.87
CA ILE A 459 -12.35 6.05 8.59
C ILE A 459 -13.46 6.45 7.61
N TYR A 460 -13.14 7.33 6.66
CA TYR A 460 -14.10 7.76 5.65
C TYR A 460 -14.57 6.61 4.76
N THR A 461 -13.63 5.79 4.29
CA THR A 461 -13.93 4.60 3.48
C THR A 461 -14.78 3.61 4.26
N LEU A 462 -14.44 3.37 5.52
CA LEU A 462 -15.23 2.56 6.45
C LEU A 462 -16.68 3.05 6.58
N TYR A 463 -16.89 4.35 6.73
CA TYR A 463 -18.25 4.89 6.90
C TYR A 463 -19.06 4.89 5.62
N LEU A 464 -18.42 5.09 4.46
CA LEU A 464 -19.06 4.91 3.16
C LEU A 464 -19.48 3.46 2.96
N ASP A 465 -18.58 2.52 3.23
CA ASP A 465 -18.80 1.09 3.05
C ASP A 465 -19.87 0.56 4.01
N ALA A 466 -19.91 1.07 5.24
CA ALA A 466 -20.96 0.81 6.22
C ALA A 466 -22.29 1.53 5.93
N LYS A 467 -22.37 2.32 4.84
CA LYS A 467 -23.56 3.10 4.42
C LYS A 467 -24.05 4.10 5.47
N ILE A 468 -23.13 4.59 6.29
CA ILE A 468 -23.36 5.65 7.27
C ILE A 468 -23.35 7.00 6.56
N LEU A 469 -22.42 7.17 5.62
CA LEU A 469 -22.36 8.33 4.75
C LEU A 469 -23.17 8.11 3.47
N ALA A 470 -23.75 9.19 2.95
CA ALA A 470 -24.48 9.14 1.68
C ALA A 470 -23.53 8.84 0.51
N PRO A 471 -23.95 8.03 -0.49
CA PRO A 471 -23.10 7.65 -1.62
C PRO A 471 -22.71 8.82 -2.52
N GLU A 472 -23.46 9.93 -2.49
CA GLU A 472 -23.12 11.19 -3.18
C GLU A 472 -21.82 11.83 -2.63
N ALA A 473 -21.34 11.37 -1.48
CA ALA A 473 -20.10 11.83 -0.87
C ALA A 473 -18.83 11.15 -1.45
N GLY A 474 -18.96 10.20 -2.39
CA GLY A 474 -17.82 9.46 -2.98
C GLY A 474 -16.73 10.33 -3.63
N PHE A 475 -17.03 11.59 -3.99
CA PHE A 475 -16.01 12.54 -4.44
C PHE A 475 -14.97 12.83 -3.35
N ARG A 476 -15.40 13.01 -2.10
CA ARG A 476 -14.52 13.27 -0.95
C ARG A 476 -13.64 12.06 -0.61
N GLN A 477 -14.12 10.83 -0.88
CA GLN A 477 -13.30 9.62 -0.70
C GLN A 477 -12.04 9.69 -1.57
N THR A 478 -12.22 10.15 -2.79
CA THR A 478 -11.14 10.25 -3.76
C THR A 478 -10.11 11.28 -3.31
N GLU A 479 -10.58 12.45 -2.86
CA GLU A 479 -9.75 13.51 -2.30
C GLU A 479 -8.92 13.01 -1.12
N PHE A 480 -9.56 12.43 -0.10
CA PHE A 480 -8.87 11.94 1.10
C PHE A 480 -7.86 10.82 0.80
N LEU A 481 -8.18 9.88 -0.10
CA LEU A 481 -7.23 8.83 -0.50
C LEU A 481 -6.02 9.41 -1.24
N CYS A 482 -6.24 10.37 -2.15
CA CYS A 482 -5.15 11.03 -2.89
C CYS A 482 -4.26 11.87 -1.97
N ASP A 483 -4.86 12.60 -1.03
CA ASP A 483 -4.15 13.42 -0.05
C ASP A 483 -3.37 12.56 0.93
N ALA A 484 -3.94 11.45 1.39
CA ALA A 484 -3.24 10.47 2.22
C ALA A 484 -2.04 9.87 1.49
N ALA A 485 -2.20 9.42 0.23
CA ALA A 485 -1.11 8.90 -0.56
C ALA A 485 0.01 9.93 -0.78
N THR A 486 -0.35 11.19 -1.05
CA THR A 486 0.61 12.29 -1.21
C THR A 486 1.35 12.58 0.10
N SER A 487 0.62 12.56 1.23
CA SER A 487 1.18 12.74 2.57
C SER A 487 2.15 11.62 2.94
N ILE A 488 1.80 10.35 2.66
CA ILE A 488 2.67 9.18 2.85
C ILE A 488 4.00 9.38 2.11
N VAL A 489 3.96 9.69 0.81
CA VAL A 489 5.16 9.89 0.01
C VAL A 489 5.98 11.09 0.53
N ALA A 490 5.32 12.19 0.89
CA ALA A 490 6.00 13.40 1.35
C ALA A 490 6.64 13.26 2.74
N SER A 491 5.97 12.62 3.70
CA SER A 491 6.46 12.47 5.07
C SER A 491 7.56 11.41 5.16
N ILE A 492 7.36 10.24 4.55
CA ILE A 492 8.31 9.12 4.68
C ILE A 492 9.56 9.36 3.82
N ALA A 493 9.47 10.06 2.69
CA ALA A 493 10.65 10.39 1.89
C ALA A 493 11.63 11.34 2.62
N LYS A 494 11.19 12.05 3.67
CA LYS A 494 12.08 12.90 4.48
C LYS A 494 12.95 12.09 5.45
N SER A 495 12.56 10.86 5.83
CA SER A 495 13.24 10.07 6.86
C SER A 495 14.47 9.29 6.39
N GLY A 496 14.82 9.37 5.09
CA GLY A 496 16.01 8.72 4.53
C GLY A 496 15.83 8.29 3.07
N THR A 497 16.89 7.79 2.45
CA THR A 497 16.85 7.32 1.06
C THR A 497 16.17 5.96 0.93
N GLU A 498 16.40 5.02 1.85
CA GLU A 498 15.81 3.67 1.80
C GLU A 498 14.29 3.66 2.05
N SER A 499 13.73 4.72 2.63
CA SER A 499 12.30 4.81 2.97
C SER A 499 11.42 5.23 1.78
N ALA A 500 11.98 5.69 0.66
CA ALA A 500 11.21 6.13 -0.51
C ALA A 500 10.53 4.98 -1.28
N ASP A 501 11.17 3.82 -1.36
CA ASP A 501 10.60 2.60 -1.95
C ASP A 501 9.36 2.16 -1.15
N THR A 502 9.51 2.04 0.17
CA THR A 502 8.42 1.70 1.10
C THR A 502 7.28 2.72 1.08
N ALA A 503 7.60 4.02 1.06
CA ALA A 503 6.60 5.09 1.00
C ALA A 503 5.71 4.97 -0.24
N THR A 504 6.34 4.70 -1.39
CA THR A 504 5.64 4.56 -2.66
C THR A 504 4.79 3.30 -2.68
N ALA A 505 5.34 2.17 -2.19
CA ALA A 505 4.60 0.92 -2.08
C ALA A 505 3.36 1.07 -1.18
N LEU A 506 3.47 1.77 -0.04
CA LEU A 506 2.35 2.05 0.86
C LEU A 506 1.29 2.95 0.22
N ALA A 507 1.71 4.04 -0.42
CA ALA A 507 0.80 4.95 -1.12
C ALA A 507 0.04 4.24 -2.24
N LEU A 508 0.72 3.40 -3.02
CA LEU A 508 0.08 2.57 -4.04
C LEU A 508 -0.83 1.52 -3.43
N GLY A 509 -0.42 0.89 -2.33
CA GLY A 509 -1.23 -0.08 -1.59
C GLY A 509 -2.58 0.49 -1.13
N LEU A 510 -2.62 1.78 -0.77
CA LEU A 510 -3.84 2.51 -0.41
C LEU A 510 -4.71 2.84 -1.64
N LEU A 511 -4.11 3.28 -2.75
CA LEU A 511 -4.83 3.76 -3.93
C LEU A 511 -5.32 2.65 -4.87
N LEU A 512 -4.54 1.59 -5.04
CA LEU A 512 -4.82 0.51 -5.99
C LEU A 512 -6.19 -0.16 -5.76
N PRO A 513 -6.64 -0.43 -4.52
CA PRO A 513 -7.99 -0.91 -4.26
C PRO A 513 -9.11 -0.08 -4.92
N HIS A 514 -8.91 1.22 -5.14
CA HIS A 514 -9.95 2.11 -5.65
C HIS A 514 -9.71 2.62 -7.08
N CYS A 515 -8.54 2.33 -7.67
CA CYS A 515 -8.11 2.92 -8.94
C CYS A 515 -8.93 2.48 -10.16
N MET A 516 -9.60 1.31 -10.07
CA MET A 516 -10.37 0.75 -11.17
C MET A 516 -11.72 1.42 -11.38
N GLU A 517 -12.30 1.95 -10.30
CA GLU A 517 -13.62 2.57 -10.30
C GLU A 517 -13.54 4.08 -10.50
N ASN A 518 -12.38 4.68 -10.22
CA ASN A 518 -12.20 6.12 -10.23
C ASN A 518 -10.98 6.58 -11.06
N GLU A 519 -11.23 7.44 -12.05
CA GLU A 519 -10.19 7.99 -12.94
C GLU A 519 -9.20 8.91 -12.21
N GLN A 520 -9.65 9.70 -11.24
CA GLN A 520 -8.77 10.60 -10.48
C GLN A 520 -7.79 9.81 -9.61
N ILE A 521 -8.24 8.72 -8.96
CA ILE A 521 -7.35 7.81 -8.20
C ILE A 521 -6.32 7.18 -9.12
N ARG A 522 -6.72 6.80 -10.34
CA ARG A 522 -5.80 6.26 -11.35
C ARG A 522 -4.75 7.28 -11.77
N LEU A 523 -5.14 8.54 -11.98
CA LEU A 523 -4.19 9.62 -12.26
C LEU A 523 -3.26 9.89 -11.06
N CYS A 524 -3.78 9.82 -9.84
CA CYS A 524 -2.96 9.93 -8.62
C CYS A 524 -1.92 8.81 -8.54
N VAL A 525 -2.28 7.56 -8.84
CA VAL A 525 -1.33 6.44 -8.95
C VAL A 525 -0.22 6.75 -9.95
N VAL A 526 -0.57 7.25 -11.13
CA VAL A 526 0.44 7.63 -12.15
C VAL A 526 1.35 8.72 -11.64
N HIS A 527 0.82 9.80 -11.06
CA HIS A 527 1.63 10.90 -10.53
C HIS A 527 2.54 10.46 -9.38
N THR A 528 2.09 9.56 -8.52
CA THR A 528 2.91 8.97 -7.45
C THR A 528 4.08 8.19 -8.05
N VAL A 529 3.84 7.39 -9.08
CA VAL A 529 4.90 6.61 -9.77
C VAL A 529 5.82 7.48 -10.62
N GLU A 530 5.31 8.55 -11.24
CA GLU A 530 6.14 9.50 -12.01
C GLU A 530 7.21 10.19 -11.14
N ARG A 531 6.89 10.41 -9.86
CA ARG A 531 7.81 11.00 -8.88
C ARG A 531 8.71 9.95 -8.22
N TYR A 532 8.42 8.67 -8.42
CA TYR A 532 9.16 7.57 -7.83
C TYR A 532 10.46 7.29 -8.60
N ASN A 533 11.58 7.32 -7.89
CA ASN A 533 12.89 6.96 -8.43
C ASN A 533 13.47 5.77 -7.64
N PRO A 534 13.25 4.53 -8.09
CA PRO A 534 13.62 3.33 -7.34
C PRO A 534 15.13 3.25 -7.11
N LEU A 535 15.53 3.19 -5.83
CA LEU A 535 16.94 3.06 -5.46
C LEU A 535 17.43 1.62 -5.57
N SER A 536 16.55 0.67 -5.25
CA SER A 536 16.84 -0.76 -5.24
C SER A 536 16.07 -1.52 -6.33
N ASP A 537 16.63 -2.65 -6.76
CA ASP A 537 15.94 -3.58 -7.66
C ASP A 537 14.75 -4.26 -6.97
N SER A 538 14.83 -4.49 -5.66
CA SER A 538 13.74 -5.06 -4.86
C SER A 538 12.55 -4.11 -4.78
N GLY A 539 12.78 -2.82 -4.47
CA GLY A 539 11.71 -1.83 -4.38
C GLY A 539 11.03 -1.58 -5.72
N ALA A 540 11.81 -1.52 -6.81
CA ALA A 540 11.25 -1.45 -8.17
C ALA A 540 10.33 -2.65 -8.46
N ARG A 541 10.76 -3.87 -8.10
CA ARG A 541 9.97 -5.09 -8.31
C ARG A 541 8.70 -5.11 -7.47
N GLU A 542 8.77 -4.69 -6.20
CA GLU A 542 7.60 -4.62 -5.31
C GLU A 542 6.52 -3.68 -5.87
N VAL A 543 6.90 -2.47 -6.27
CA VAL A 543 5.98 -1.51 -6.92
C VAL A 543 5.39 -2.08 -8.21
N MET A 544 6.22 -2.72 -9.04
CA MET A 544 5.76 -3.37 -10.27
C MET A 544 4.81 -4.54 -9.98
N GLU A 545 5.05 -5.33 -8.94
CA GLU A 545 4.20 -6.45 -8.53
C GLU A 545 2.82 -5.96 -8.10
N LEU A 546 2.75 -4.90 -7.29
CA LEU A 546 1.48 -4.26 -6.90
C LEU A 546 0.65 -3.81 -8.11
N ILE A 547 1.28 -3.10 -9.06
CA ILE A 547 0.61 -2.67 -10.30
C ILE A 547 0.20 -3.87 -11.15
N SER A 548 1.03 -4.91 -11.20
CA SER A 548 0.79 -6.12 -12.01
C SER A 548 -0.41 -6.93 -11.53
N THR A 549 -0.55 -7.11 -10.21
CA THR A 549 -1.61 -7.91 -9.59
C THR A 549 -2.97 -7.34 -9.97
N LEU A 550 -3.13 -6.02 -9.86
CA LEU A 550 -4.36 -5.32 -10.20
C LEU A 550 -4.71 -5.38 -11.70
N LEU A 551 -3.72 -5.22 -12.59
CA LEU A 551 -3.92 -5.32 -14.03
C LEU A 551 -4.28 -6.75 -14.46
N MET A 552 -3.75 -7.76 -13.78
CA MET A 552 -4.03 -9.18 -14.07
C MET A 552 -5.41 -9.63 -13.53
N GLU A 553 -5.80 -9.18 -12.34
CA GLU A 553 -7.11 -9.50 -11.74
C GLU A 553 -8.27 -8.94 -12.55
N THR A 554 -8.16 -7.68 -13.00
CA THR A 554 -9.17 -7.06 -13.87
C THR A 554 -9.31 -7.73 -15.23
N GLY A 555 -8.25 -8.38 -15.72
CA GLY A 555 -8.26 -9.20 -16.93
C GLY A 555 -9.06 -10.52 -16.80
N LYS A 556 -9.32 -10.98 -15.57
CA LYS A 556 -10.06 -12.23 -15.29
C LYS A 556 -11.57 -12.01 -15.11
N THR A 557 -11.98 -10.90 -14.48
CA THR A 557 -13.38 -10.66 -14.11
C THR A 557 -14.25 -10.12 -15.26
N SER A 558 -13.67 -9.46 -16.27
CA SER A 558 -14.44 -8.83 -17.35
C SER A 558 -14.59 -9.70 -18.61
N LYS A 559 -15.50 -10.68 -18.58
CA LYS A 559 -15.87 -11.44 -19.80
C LYS A 559 -16.69 -10.62 -20.82
N LYS A 560 -17.23 -9.44 -20.44
CA LYS A 560 -18.18 -8.65 -21.26
C LYS A 560 -17.74 -7.24 -21.70
N ARG A 561 -16.66 -6.64 -21.17
CA ARG A 561 -16.17 -5.30 -21.60
C ARG A 561 -14.72 -5.38 -22.12
N LYS A 562 -14.51 -5.96 -23.31
CA LYS A 562 -13.16 -6.27 -23.82
C LYS A 562 -12.43 -5.17 -24.60
N LYS A 563 -13.13 -4.20 -25.20
CA LYS A 563 -12.47 -3.16 -26.03
C LYS A 563 -12.31 -1.79 -25.37
N SER A 564 -13.13 -1.42 -24.38
CA SER A 564 -12.95 -0.12 -23.69
C SER A 564 -12.02 -0.18 -22.47
N SER A 565 -11.88 -1.34 -21.79
CA SER A 565 -11.05 -1.42 -20.59
C SER A 565 -9.55 -1.29 -20.86
N LEU A 566 -9.09 -1.61 -22.07
CA LEU A 566 -7.69 -1.50 -22.47
C LEU A 566 -7.22 -0.04 -22.51
N CYS A 567 -8.06 0.87 -23.05
CA CYS A 567 -7.79 2.30 -23.08
C CYS A 567 -7.81 2.91 -21.68
N HIS A 568 -8.71 2.45 -20.81
CA HIS A 568 -8.79 2.96 -19.44
C HIS A 568 -7.56 2.57 -18.60
N ASN A 569 -6.90 1.44 -18.89
CA ASN A 569 -5.73 0.98 -18.15
C ASN A 569 -4.40 1.49 -18.71
N LEU A 570 -4.40 2.22 -19.83
CA LEU A 570 -3.18 2.78 -20.45
C LEU A 570 -2.29 3.57 -19.47
N PRO A 571 -2.83 4.45 -18.60
CA PRO A 571 -2.00 5.21 -17.66
C PRO A 571 -1.25 4.31 -16.67
N LEU A 572 -1.83 3.19 -16.25
CA LEU A 572 -1.17 2.23 -15.36
C LEU A 572 -0.04 1.47 -16.06
N PHE A 573 -0.18 1.17 -17.36
CA PHE A 573 0.92 0.63 -18.15
C PHE A 573 2.06 1.62 -18.35
N GLU A 574 1.74 2.91 -18.47
CA GLU A 574 2.75 3.98 -18.53
C GLU A 574 3.49 4.13 -17.20
N ALA A 575 2.78 4.11 -16.06
CA ALA A 575 3.39 4.08 -14.73
C ALA A 575 4.34 2.87 -14.57
N TYR A 576 3.93 1.68 -14.99
CA TYR A 576 4.79 0.48 -14.97
C TYR A 576 6.06 0.67 -15.82
N ASP A 577 5.92 1.17 -17.05
CA ASP A 577 7.06 1.45 -17.92
C ASP A 577 8.01 2.48 -17.30
N MET A 578 7.50 3.49 -16.57
CA MET A 578 8.32 4.51 -15.92
C MET A 578 9.26 3.92 -14.86
N VAL A 579 8.77 3.01 -14.01
CA VAL A 579 9.61 2.31 -13.02
C VAL A 579 10.74 1.54 -13.71
N VAL A 580 10.40 0.80 -14.77
CA VAL A 580 11.36 0.04 -15.59
C VAL A 580 12.39 0.98 -16.23
N LEU A 581 11.95 2.10 -16.79
CA LEU A 581 12.82 3.07 -17.45
C LEU A 581 13.78 3.76 -16.46
N CYS A 582 13.36 4.02 -15.23
CA CYS A 582 14.23 4.54 -14.18
C CYS A 582 15.38 3.55 -13.88
N ARG A 583 15.09 2.27 -13.68
CA ARG A 583 16.13 1.24 -13.47
C ARG A 583 17.01 1.04 -14.70
N TYR A 584 16.43 1.05 -15.91
CA TYR A 584 17.18 1.03 -17.16
C TYR A 584 18.20 2.18 -17.23
N ARG A 585 17.78 3.42 -16.93
CA ARG A 585 18.67 4.59 -16.93
C ARG A 585 19.79 4.45 -15.91
N HIS A 586 19.48 4.01 -14.69
CA HIS A 586 20.46 3.77 -13.65
C HIS A 586 21.56 2.78 -14.08
N TYR A 587 21.18 1.62 -14.62
CA TYR A 587 22.15 0.63 -15.11
C TYR A 587 22.90 1.08 -16.36
N SER A 588 22.24 1.86 -17.23
CA SER A 588 22.90 2.47 -18.38
C SER A 588 23.98 3.47 -17.95
N GLU A 589 23.72 4.29 -16.93
CA GLU A 589 24.69 5.24 -16.36
C GLU A 589 25.86 4.53 -15.68
N GLN A 590 25.60 3.41 -14.99
CA GLN A 590 26.63 2.54 -14.39
C GLN A 590 27.42 1.71 -15.40
N SER A 591 27.21 1.88 -16.71
CA SER A 591 27.85 1.08 -17.76
C SER A 591 27.60 -0.43 -17.62
N GLN A 592 26.39 -0.81 -17.17
CA GLN A 592 25.90 -2.20 -17.11
C GLN A 592 24.77 -2.43 -18.12
N PRO A 593 25.06 -2.38 -19.44
CA PRO A 593 24.04 -2.42 -20.49
C PRO A 593 23.30 -3.77 -20.55
N GLY A 594 23.92 -4.88 -20.13
CA GLY A 594 23.27 -6.18 -20.04
C GLY A 594 22.07 -6.16 -19.08
N THR A 595 22.31 -5.75 -17.83
CA THR A 595 21.25 -5.58 -16.82
C THR A 595 20.20 -4.57 -17.26
N ALA A 596 20.62 -3.45 -17.88
CA ALA A 596 19.71 -2.43 -18.38
C ALA A 596 18.69 -2.99 -19.40
N VAL A 597 19.14 -3.86 -20.30
CA VAL A 597 18.27 -4.50 -21.30
C VAL A 597 17.33 -5.52 -20.69
N VAL A 598 17.76 -6.27 -19.67
CA VAL A 598 16.88 -7.19 -18.92
C VAL A 598 15.70 -6.43 -18.30
N TRP A 599 15.93 -5.21 -17.81
CA TRP A 599 14.84 -4.35 -17.32
C TRP A 599 13.86 -3.97 -18.43
N LEU A 600 14.34 -3.51 -19.59
CA LEU A 600 13.47 -3.21 -20.73
C LEU A 600 12.66 -4.45 -21.19
N ALA A 601 13.31 -5.62 -21.22
CA ALA A 601 12.66 -6.88 -21.56
C ALA A 601 11.56 -7.25 -20.55
N THR A 602 11.80 -7.05 -19.26
CA THR A 602 10.80 -7.24 -18.19
C THR A 602 9.55 -6.39 -18.43
N GLY A 603 9.71 -5.10 -18.77
CA GLY A 603 8.59 -4.21 -19.11
C GLY A 603 7.77 -4.70 -20.30
N MET A 604 8.46 -5.17 -21.35
CA MET A 604 7.83 -5.71 -22.55
C MET A 604 7.09 -7.02 -22.28
N GLN A 605 7.69 -7.93 -21.50
CA GLN A 605 7.09 -9.19 -21.09
C GLN A 605 5.81 -8.97 -20.28
N PHE A 606 5.82 -8.00 -19.36
CA PHE A 606 4.62 -7.65 -18.60
C PHE A 606 3.47 -7.18 -19.49
N ARG A 607 3.73 -6.24 -20.41
CA ARG A 607 2.71 -5.77 -21.37
C ARG A 607 2.18 -6.90 -22.25
N ALA A 608 3.06 -7.80 -22.70
CA ALA A 608 2.69 -8.98 -23.47
C ALA A 608 1.75 -9.90 -22.66
N ALA A 609 2.08 -10.17 -21.39
CA ALA A 609 1.30 -11.03 -20.50
C ALA A 609 -0.13 -10.50 -20.25
N CYS A 610 -0.33 -9.19 -20.34
CA CYS A 610 -1.66 -8.55 -20.23
C CYS A 610 -2.49 -8.67 -21.53
N GLY A 611 -1.88 -8.99 -22.67
CA GLY A 611 -2.57 -9.22 -23.94
C GLY A 611 -3.16 -10.64 -24.07
N LYS A 612 -4.05 -10.86 -25.05
CA LYS A 612 -4.57 -12.20 -25.39
C LYS A 612 -4.58 -12.41 -26.91
N GLY A 613 -4.06 -13.55 -27.38
CA GLY A 613 -4.04 -13.86 -28.82
C GLY A 613 -3.18 -12.89 -29.62
N ASP A 614 -3.67 -12.42 -30.77
CA ASP A 614 -2.95 -11.49 -31.65
C ASP A 614 -2.66 -10.13 -31.00
N ASP A 615 -3.40 -9.77 -29.93
CA ASP A 615 -3.17 -8.53 -29.16
C ASP A 615 -1.91 -8.59 -28.29
N VAL A 616 -1.35 -9.77 -27.99
CA VAL A 616 -0.13 -9.92 -27.17
C VAL A 616 1.04 -9.14 -27.78
N ARG A 617 1.22 -9.31 -29.09
CA ARG A 617 2.30 -8.65 -29.83
C ARG A 617 2.06 -7.15 -29.96
N ALA A 618 0.85 -6.75 -30.34
CA ALA A 618 0.50 -5.33 -30.46
C ALA A 618 0.64 -4.59 -29.13
N MET A 619 0.28 -5.23 -28.01
CA MET A 619 0.42 -4.66 -26.67
C MET A 619 1.88 -4.44 -26.29
N ALA A 620 2.74 -5.43 -26.53
CA ALA A 620 4.16 -5.30 -26.26
C ALA A 620 4.85 -4.25 -27.14
N GLU A 621 4.50 -4.20 -28.44
CA GLU A 621 5.05 -3.23 -29.40
C GLU A 621 4.57 -1.79 -29.14
N SER A 622 3.43 -1.60 -28.47
CA SER A 622 2.88 -0.27 -28.17
C SER A 622 3.63 0.50 -27.06
N GLY A 623 4.39 -0.20 -26.21
CA GLY A 623 4.98 0.36 -24.99
C GLY A 623 6.23 1.21 -25.20
N THR A 624 6.58 1.99 -24.19
CA THR A 624 7.78 2.85 -24.21
C THR A 624 9.04 2.00 -24.08
N CYS A 625 9.01 0.93 -23.28
CA CYS A 625 10.14 -0.01 -23.16
C CYS A 625 10.55 -0.63 -24.50
N TYR A 626 9.57 -1.03 -25.34
CA TYR A 626 9.83 -1.55 -26.68
C TYR A 626 10.52 -0.52 -27.57
N ARG A 627 10.00 0.71 -27.60
CA ARG A 627 10.57 1.80 -28.41
C ARG A 627 11.99 2.14 -27.96
N THR A 628 12.24 2.19 -26.64
CA THR A 628 13.57 2.42 -26.08
C THR A 628 14.54 1.30 -26.45
N LEU A 629 14.13 0.03 -26.36
CA LEU A 629 14.97 -1.10 -26.76
C LEU A 629 15.30 -1.06 -28.25
N CYS A 630 14.31 -0.79 -29.11
CA CYS A 630 14.51 -0.66 -30.55
C CYS A 630 15.50 0.46 -30.89
N ALA A 631 15.30 1.65 -30.31
CA ALA A 631 16.19 2.79 -30.49
C ALA A 631 17.62 2.49 -30.02
N LEU A 632 17.77 1.79 -28.89
CA LEU A 632 19.07 1.36 -28.37
C LEU A 632 19.77 0.37 -29.31
N CYS A 633 19.06 -0.67 -29.76
CA CYS A 633 19.61 -1.70 -30.65
C CYS A 633 20.07 -1.09 -31.99
N ILE A 634 19.25 -0.22 -32.57
CA ILE A 634 19.61 0.50 -33.80
C ILE A 634 20.81 1.41 -33.54
N SER A 635 20.79 2.24 -32.49
CA SER A 635 21.90 3.15 -32.17
C SER A 635 23.24 2.44 -31.98
N LEU A 636 23.24 1.31 -31.25
CA LEU A 636 24.44 0.50 -31.03
C LEU A 636 24.94 -0.15 -32.31
N SER A 637 24.03 -0.75 -33.10
CA SER A 637 24.35 -1.34 -34.40
C SER A 637 25.01 -0.30 -35.31
N THR A 638 24.43 0.90 -35.38
CA THR A 638 24.96 2.00 -36.18
C THR A 638 26.36 2.41 -35.71
N LYS A 639 26.54 2.61 -34.40
CA LYS A 639 27.84 3.02 -33.83
C LYS A 639 28.93 1.97 -34.06
N LEU A 640 28.62 0.70 -33.89
CA LEU A 640 29.56 -0.41 -34.14
C LEU A 640 30.00 -0.45 -35.61
N LEU A 641 29.06 -0.42 -36.54
CA LEU A 641 29.38 -0.41 -37.97
C LEU A 641 30.17 0.85 -38.35
N HIS A 642 29.85 2.00 -37.74
CA HIS A 642 30.59 3.23 -38.03
C HIS A 642 32.06 3.15 -37.56
N LEU A 643 32.32 2.60 -36.38
CA LEU A 643 33.69 2.47 -35.90
C LEU A 643 34.49 1.45 -36.72
N LEU A 644 33.84 0.44 -37.33
CA LEU A 644 34.47 -0.45 -38.31
C LEU A 644 34.83 0.27 -39.62
N THR A 645 34.04 1.25 -40.04
CA THR A 645 34.29 2.00 -41.28
C THR A 645 35.29 3.15 -41.13
N ARG A 646 35.59 3.63 -39.92
CA ARG A 646 36.55 4.74 -39.72
C ARG A 646 38.02 4.29 -39.76
N PRO A 647 38.93 5.11 -40.31
CA PRO A 647 40.37 4.85 -40.22
C PRO A 647 40.84 4.90 -38.76
N LYS A 648 41.67 3.92 -38.37
CA LYS A 648 42.15 3.71 -36.99
C LYS A 648 42.95 4.94 -36.50
N SER A 649 42.29 5.88 -35.83
CA SER A 649 42.96 6.90 -35.01
C SER A 649 43.18 6.37 -33.59
N LYS A 650 44.20 6.87 -32.87
CA LYS A 650 44.54 6.36 -31.54
C LYS A 650 43.38 6.47 -30.53
N GLY A 651 42.57 7.53 -30.58
CA GLY A 651 41.38 7.68 -29.72
C GLY A 651 40.21 6.77 -30.11
N SER A 652 40.12 6.36 -31.39
CA SER A 652 39.05 5.50 -31.90
C SER A 652 39.14 4.06 -31.40
N ALA A 653 40.32 3.59 -30.98
CA ALA A 653 40.51 2.22 -30.51
C ALA A 653 39.96 1.98 -29.09
N GLU A 654 40.16 2.94 -28.18
CA GLU A 654 39.62 2.86 -26.82
C GLU A 654 38.10 2.99 -26.81
N GLU A 655 37.56 3.93 -27.61
CA GLU A 655 36.12 4.09 -27.82
C GLU A 655 35.50 2.82 -28.41
N PHE A 656 36.16 2.22 -29.41
CA PHE A 656 35.73 0.96 -30.01
C PHE A 656 35.72 -0.18 -28.99
N ASN A 657 36.79 -0.38 -28.22
CA ASN A 657 36.86 -1.45 -27.24
C ASN A 657 35.78 -1.29 -26.15
N ARG A 658 35.54 -0.07 -25.68
CA ARG A 658 34.47 0.22 -24.71
C ARG A 658 33.08 -0.10 -25.29
N LEU A 659 32.80 0.36 -26.51
CA LEU A 659 31.52 0.09 -27.17
C LEU A 659 31.32 -1.40 -27.46
N TYR A 660 32.37 -2.08 -27.93
CA TYR A 660 32.37 -3.51 -28.21
C TYR A 660 32.08 -4.33 -26.95
N HIS A 661 32.79 -4.08 -25.84
CA HIS A 661 32.56 -4.79 -24.59
C HIS A 661 31.16 -4.52 -24.02
N ASN A 662 30.69 -3.27 -24.06
CA ASN A 662 29.34 -2.93 -23.64
C ASN A 662 28.28 -3.65 -24.47
N THR A 663 28.44 -3.66 -25.80
CA THR A 663 27.50 -4.35 -26.69
C THR A 663 27.56 -5.86 -26.49
N ARG A 664 28.75 -6.44 -26.30
CA ARG A 664 28.93 -7.86 -26.02
C ARG A 664 28.18 -8.29 -24.76
N ASN A 665 28.32 -7.53 -23.68
CA ASN A 665 27.60 -7.81 -22.43
C ASN A 665 26.08 -7.72 -22.64
N MET A 666 25.61 -6.77 -23.45
CA MET A 666 24.20 -6.65 -23.82
C MET A 666 23.70 -7.85 -24.63
N VAL A 667 24.46 -8.27 -25.65
CA VAL A 667 24.14 -9.43 -26.50
C VAL A 667 24.07 -10.70 -25.67
N LEU A 668 25.07 -10.95 -24.81
CA LEU A 668 25.07 -12.11 -23.92
C LEU A 668 23.84 -12.11 -23.00
N SER A 669 23.47 -10.97 -22.41
CA SER A 669 22.25 -10.88 -21.59
C SER A 669 20.96 -11.11 -22.39
N ILE A 670 20.91 -10.68 -23.66
CA ILE A 670 19.78 -10.97 -24.55
C ILE A 670 19.71 -12.47 -24.87
N GLU A 671 20.83 -13.10 -25.18
CA GLU A 671 20.92 -14.53 -25.47
C GLU A 671 20.58 -15.38 -24.24
N ASP A 672 21.08 -15.01 -23.06
CA ASP A 672 20.75 -15.64 -21.78
C ASP A 672 19.25 -15.53 -21.48
N TYR A 673 18.65 -14.37 -21.77
CA TYR A 673 17.21 -14.15 -21.61
C TYR A 673 16.39 -14.99 -22.60
N ILE A 674 16.78 -15.03 -23.88
CA ILE A 674 16.10 -15.84 -24.92
C ILE A 674 16.21 -17.34 -24.63
N SER A 675 17.39 -17.80 -24.20
CA SER A 675 17.65 -19.20 -23.87
C SER A 675 17.00 -19.63 -22.54
N GLY A 676 16.56 -18.68 -21.72
CA GLY A 676 15.96 -18.93 -20.41
C GLY A 676 16.96 -19.47 -19.38
N ALA A 677 18.26 -19.22 -19.56
CA ALA A 677 19.35 -19.82 -18.79
C ALA A 677 19.57 -19.22 -17.39
N GLY A 678 18.66 -18.38 -16.87
CA GLY A 678 18.82 -17.68 -15.58
C GLY A 678 17.54 -17.53 -14.77
N ARG A 679 16.73 -18.58 -14.63
CA ARG A 679 15.40 -18.50 -13.98
C ARG A 679 15.45 -18.19 -12.48
N SER A 680 15.09 -16.95 -12.14
CA SER A 680 14.41 -16.59 -10.88
C SER A 680 13.19 -15.67 -11.09
N VAL A 681 12.82 -15.37 -12.35
CA VAL A 681 11.64 -14.55 -12.68
C VAL A 681 10.41 -15.46 -12.84
N PRO A 682 9.21 -15.06 -12.36
CA PRO A 682 8.02 -15.92 -12.32
C PRO A 682 7.58 -16.40 -13.70
N ASP A 683 6.92 -17.56 -13.72
CA ASP A 683 6.47 -18.38 -14.85
C ASP A 683 5.39 -17.70 -15.72
N MET A 684 5.68 -16.49 -16.23
CA MET A 684 4.86 -15.72 -17.15
C MET A 684 5.17 -16.21 -18.56
N GLY A 685 4.30 -17.08 -19.10
CA GLY A 685 4.46 -17.81 -20.34
C GLY A 685 5.01 -17.01 -21.54
N GLU A 686 5.79 -17.72 -22.37
CA GLU A 686 6.46 -17.30 -23.61
C GLU A 686 7.67 -16.36 -23.45
N THR A 687 8.80 -16.90 -22.97
CA THR A 687 10.12 -16.25 -22.91
C THR A 687 10.75 -15.90 -24.27
N ALA A 688 10.05 -16.11 -25.39
CA ALA A 688 10.58 -15.92 -26.74
C ALA A 688 10.31 -14.53 -27.35
N PHE A 689 9.81 -13.56 -26.57
CA PHE A 689 9.40 -12.26 -27.12
C PHE A 689 10.55 -11.48 -27.75
N LEU A 690 11.72 -11.40 -27.10
CA LEU A 690 12.90 -10.70 -27.65
C LEU A 690 13.35 -11.30 -28.99
N ASN A 691 13.16 -12.61 -29.19
CA ASN A 691 13.50 -13.27 -30.44
C ASN A 691 12.61 -12.80 -31.63
N GLN A 692 11.44 -12.24 -31.33
CA GLN A 692 10.49 -11.74 -32.33
C GLN A 692 10.68 -10.25 -32.66
N VAL A 693 11.50 -9.52 -31.88
CA VAL A 693 11.81 -8.10 -32.10
C VAL A 693 12.88 -7.98 -33.19
N ALA A 694 12.55 -7.32 -34.30
CA ALA A 694 13.43 -7.29 -35.47
C ALA A 694 14.74 -6.54 -35.18
N GLU A 695 14.66 -5.42 -34.46
CA GLU A 695 15.80 -4.58 -34.11
C GLU A 695 16.81 -5.31 -33.22
N VAL A 696 16.34 -6.22 -32.37
CA VAL A 696 17.21 -7.11 -31.57
C VAL A 696 17.96 -8.07 -32.48
N GLN A 697 17.27 -8.69 -33.45
CA GLN A 697 17.90 -9.56 -34.45
C GLN A 697 18.94 -8.82 -35.31
N VAL A 698 18.69 -7.55 -35.63
CA VAL A 698 19.66 -6.70 -36.31
C VAL A 698 20.92 -6.53 -35.47
N LEU A 699 20.77 -6.20 -34.18
CA LEU A 699 21.92 -6.04 -33.29
C LEU A 699 22.73 -7.33 -33.15
N LEU A 700 22.07 -8.48 -32.98
CA LEU A 700 22.74 -9.78 -32.88
C LEU A 700 23.58 -10.07 -34.13
N ARG A 701 23.00 -9.92 -35.33
CA ARG A 701 23.71 -10.16 -36.60
C ARG A 701 24.85 -9.16 -36.85
N VAL A 702 24.64 -7.89 -36.51
CA VAL A 702 25.69 -6.86 -36.62
C VAL A 702 26.82 -7.17 -35.65
N PHE A 703 26.51 -7.64 -34.45
CA PHE A 703 27.52 -8.04 -33.48
C PHE A 703 28.32 -9.28 -33.94
N GLU A 704 27.65 -10.32 -34.45
CA GLU A 704 28.30 -11.47 -35.09
C GLU A 704 29.22 -11.05 -36.24
N LEU A 705 28.80 -10.10 -37.07
CA LEU A 705 29.64 -9.53 -38.14
C LEU A 705 30.88 -8.84 -37.58
N VAL A 706 30.74 -8.07 -36.50
CA VAL A 706 31.86 -7.39 -35.83
C VAL A 706 32.82 -8.43 -35.24
N GLU A 707 32.33 -9.49 -34.59
CA GLU A 707 33.17 -10.58 -34.08
C GLU A 707 33.90 -11.32 -35.21
N ALA A 708 33.21 -11.65 -36.31
CA ALA A 708 33.81 -12.30 -37.47
C ALA A 708 34.91 -11.43 -38.12
N HIS A 709 34.68 -10.12 -38.21
CA HIS A 709 35.63 -9.17 -38.79
C HIS A 709 36.89 -8.98 -37.94
N ILE A 710 36.75 -9.02 -36.61
CA ILE A 710 37.84 -8.73 -35.66
C ILE A 710 38.60 -9.98 -35.24
N ILE A 711 37.87 -11.05 -34.93
CA ILE A 711 38.43 -12.27 -34.30
C ILE A 711 38.79 -13.30 -35.37
N ALA A 712 37.88 -13.59 -36.30
CA ALA A 712 38.05 -14.69 -37.25
C ALA A 712 38.86 -14.30 -38.50
N MET A 713 38.85 -13.01 -38.87
CA MET A 713 39.36 -12.53 -40.17
C MET A 713 38.84 -13.34 -41.37
N ASP A 714 37.66 -13.94 -41.24
CA ASP A 714 37.04 -14.75 -42.29
C ASP A 714 36.15 -13.84 -43.15
N ASN A 715 36.69 -13.41 -44.29
CA ASN A 715 35.97 -12.56 -45.23
C ASN A 715 34.71 -13.25 -45.78
N ALA A 716 34.71 -14.58 -45.97
CA ALA A 716 33.57 -15.30 -46.52
C ALA A 716 32.40 -15.36 -45.51
N GLN A 717 32.72 -15.60 -44.22
CA GLN A 717 31.73 -15.54 -43.14
C GLN A 717 31.17 -14.12 -42.99
N CYS A 718 32.03 -13.08 -42.99
CA CYS A 718 31.60 -11.69 -42.94
C CYS A 718 30.68 -11.33 -44.12
N ALA A 719 31.03 -11.74 -45.33
CA ALA A 719 30.23 -11.52 -46.53
C ALA A 719 28.85 -12.20 -46.42
N SER A 720 28.80 -13.46 -45.96
CA SER A 720 27.55 -14.16 -45.70
C SER A 720 26.68 -13.45 -44.67
N LEU A 721 27.27 -12.91 -43.60
CA LEU A 721 26.55 -12.18 -42.55
C LEU A 721 26.04 -10.83 -43.04
N ILE A 722 26.81 -10.10 -43.86
CA ILE A 722 26.37 -8.85 -44.49
C ILE A 722 25.20 -9.11 -45.45
N VAL A 723 25.29 -10.15 -46.29
CA VAL A 723 24.20 -10.52 -47.19
C VAL A 723 22.98 -10.94 -46.37
N ALA A 724 23.14 -11.76 -45.34
CA ALA A 724 22.03 -12.12 -44.45
C ALA A 724 21.41 -10.91 -43.73
N CYS A 725 22.20 -9.88 -43.42
CA CYS A 725 21.73 -8.63 -42.85
C CYS A 725 20.84 -7.84 -43.84
N ILE A 726 21.25 -7.75 -45.11
CA ILE A 726 20.59 -6.94 -46.14
C ILE A 726 19.41 -7.69 -46.79
N GLN A 727 19.54 -9.01 -46.96
CA GLN A 727 18.59 -9.84 -47.68
C GLN A 727 17.27 -9.98 -46.90
N GLU A 728 16.15 -9.73 -47.60
CA GLU A 728 14.82 -9.74 -47.01
C GLU A 728 14.44 -11.13 -46.48
N SER A 729 14.28 -11.25 -45.16
CA SER A 729 13.70 -12.45 -44.56
C SER A 729 12.17 -12.42 -44.75
N LYS A 730 11.60 -13.47 -45.35
CA LYS A 730 10.15 -13.67 -45.36
C LYS A 730 9.66 -13.78 -43.92
N ARG A 731 9.03 -12.72 -43.41
CA ARG A 731 8.26 -12.81 -42.16
C ARG A 731 7.07 -13.75 -42.38
N VAL A 732 6.74 -14.52 -41.34
CA VAL A 732 5.63 -15.48 -41.33
C VAL A 732 4.26 -14.82 -41.62
N ASN A 733 4.15 -13.48 -41.51
CA ASN A 733 2.92 -12.72 -41.78
C ASN A 733 3.12 -11.63 -42.87
N SER A 734 2.93 -12.04 -44.13
CA SER A 734 2.48 -11.31 -45.34
C SER A 734 3.03 -9.93 -45.78
N THR A 735 4.00 -9.28 -45.14
CA THR A 735 4.73 -8.15 -45.76
C THR A 735 6.22 -8.46 -45.85
N VAL A 736 6.72 -8.57 -47.08
CA VAL A 736 8.14 -8.71 -47.38
C VAL A 736 8.77 -7.34 -47.17
N GLY A 737 9.77 -7.26 -46.29
CA GLY A 737 10.56 -6.05 -46.08
C GLY A 737 11.91 -6.41 -45.46
N SER A 738 12.94 -5.64 -45.80
CA SER A 738 14.29 -5.73 -45.21
C SER A 738 14.23 -5.81 -43.68
N LEU A 739 15.05 -6.69 -43.10
CA LEU A 739 15.14 -6.84 -41.64
C LEU A 739 15.81 -5.63 -40.98
N ILE A 740 16.58 -4.86 -41.76
CA ILE A 740 17.46 -3.80 -41.29
C ILE A 740 16.93 -2.42 -41.72
N PRO A 741 16.95 -1.41 -40.83
CA PRO A 741 16.69 -0.01 -41.19
C PRO A 741 17.61 0.48 -42.31
N LEU A 742 17.07 1.22 -43.27
CA LEU A 742 17.82 1.78 -44.41
C LEU A 742 19.05 2.61 -43.99
N SER A 743 19.05 3.19 -42.78
CA SER A 743 20.18 3.91 -42.20
C SER A 743 21.44 3.05 -41.99
N LEU A 744 21.30 1.72 -41.90
CA LEU A 744 22.41 0.78 -41.72
C LEU A 744 22.92 0.20 -43.04
N HIS A 745 22.20 0.39 -44.15
CA HIS A 745 22.60 -0.14 -45.47
C HIS A 745 23.91 0.49 -45.95
N TRP A 746 24.08 1.80 -45.78
CA TRP A 746 25.29 2.50 -46.22
C TRP A 746 26.56 2.03 -45.48
N PRO A 747 26.59 1.97 -44.13
CA PRO A 747 27.73 1.38 -43.41
C PRO A 747 28.08 -0.04 -43.87
N LEU A 748 27.08 -0.90 -44.09
CA LEU A 748 27.30 -2.27 -44.58
C LEU A 748 27.88 -2.30 -46.01
N LEU A 749 27.43 -1.39 -46.89
CA LEU A 749 27.99 -1.22 -48.23
C LEU A 749 29.46 -0.78 -48.19
N VAL A 750 29.80 0.17 -47.31
CA VAL A 750 31.19 0.64 -47.13
C VAL A 750 32.09 -0.48 -46.60
N ILE A 751 31.61 -1.31 -45.66
CA ILE A 751 32.37 -2.47 -45.17
C ILE A 751 32.59 -3.47 -46.32
N SER A 752 31.53 -3.77 -47.08
CA SER A 752 31.59 -4.68 -48.23
C SER A 752 32.57 -4.19 -49.29
N TYR A 753 32.53 -2.88 -49.59
CA TYR A 753 33.46 -2.22 -50.49
C TYR A 753 34.92 -2.42 -50.04
N LYS A 754 35.23 -2.12 -48.78
CA LYS A 754 36.60 -2.30 -48.23
C LYS A 754 37.06 -3.74 -48.26
N MET A 755 36.16 -4.69 -48.05
CA MET A 755 36.48 -6.12 -48.18
C MET A 755 36.82 -6.48 -49.63
N LEU A 756 36.00 -6.04 -50.59
CA LEU A 756 36.22 -6.29 -52.02
C LEU A 756 37.48 -5.59 -52.56
N GLU A 757 37.78 -4.38 -52.07
CA GLU A 757 39.01 -3.64 -52.37
C GLU A 757 40.25 -4.40 -51.86
N LYS A 758 40.20 -4.90 -50.62
CA LYS A 758 41.25 -5.74 -50.06
C LYS A 758 41.44 -7.03 -50.86
N GLU A 759 40.38 -7.68 -51.30
CA GLU A 759 40.48 -8.86 -52.17
C GLU A 759 41.14 -8.54 -53.51
N GLU A 760 40.77 -7.42 -54.13
CA GLU A 760 41.32 -6.99 -55.41
C GLU A 760 42.84 -6.78 -55.33
N SER A 761 43.31 -6.09 -54.27
CA SER A 761 44.74 -5.89 -54.02
C SER A 761 45.53 -7.19 -53.80
N VAL A 762 44.92 -8.24 -53.26
CA VAL A 762 45.56 -9.55 -53.07
C VAL A 762 45.58 -10.36 -54.37
N THR A 763 44.53 -10.27 -55.19
CA THR A 763 44.46 -10.97 -56.47
C THR A 763 45.38 -10.41 -57.55
N SER A 764 45.79 -9.14 -57.47
CA SER A 764 46.79 -8.58 -58.40
C SER A 764 48.18 -9.20 -58.26
N ASP A 765 48.49 -9.82 -57.12
CA ASP A 765 49.82 -10.36 -56.80
C ASP A 765 49.95 -11.89 -56.95
N THR A 766 48.88 -12.62 -57.29
CA THR A 766 48.90 -14.10 -57.33
C THR A 766 48.26 -14.71 -58.59
N THR A 767 48.82 -15.80 -59.10
CA THR A 767 48.30 -16.57 -60.26
C THR A 767 47.12 -17.49 -59.92
N LEU A 768 46.59 -17.39 -58.70
CA LEU A 768 45.47 -18.19 -58.21
C LEU A 768 44.14 -17.65 -58.79
N PRO A 769 43.13 -18.52 -58.96
CA PRO A 769 41.80 -18.08 -59.38
C PRO A 769 41.26 -17.04 -58.39
N PRO A 770 40.53 -16.01 -58.87
CA PRO A 770 40.00 -14.97 -58.01
C PRO A 770 39.08 -15.61 -56.97
N ILE A 771 39.42 -15.44 -55.70
CA ILE A 771 38.55 -15.77 -54.57
C ILE A 771 37.71 -14.52 -54.34
N SER A 772 36.39 -14.67 -54.36
CA SER A 772 35.47 -13.61 -53.96
C SER A 772 34.73 -14.06 -52.71
N ALA A 773 34.74 -13.23 -51.67
CA ALA A 773 33.98 -13.50 -50.45
C ALA A 773 32.46 -13.47 -50.68
N PHE A 774 31.98 -12.68 -51.65
CA PHE A 774 30.58 -12.62 -52.02
C PHE A 774 30.32 -13.50 -53.24
N ASP A 775 29.22 -14.27 -53.21
CA ASP A 775 28.71 -14.96 -54.38
C ASP A 775 27.90 -14.01 -55.28
N GLN A 776 27.44 -14.49 -56.44
CA GLN A 776 26.69 -13.65 -57.38
C GLN A 776 25.44 -13.07 -56.72
N ALA A 777 24.70 -13.89 -55.96
CA ALA A 777 23.51 -13.47 -55.24
C ALA A 777 23.82 -12.37 -54.20
N GLY A 778 24.91 -12.51 -53.46
CA GLY A 778 25.34 -11.53 -52.49
C GLY A 778 25.70 -10.18 -53.10
N ILE A 779 26.39 -10.16 -54.25
CA ILE A 779 26.72 -8.91 -54.94
C ILE A 779 25.47 -8.25 -55.54
N SER A 780 24.52 -9.03 -56.07
CA SER A 780 23.23 -8.51 -56.51
C SER A 780 22.46 -7.85 -55.35
N CYS A 781 22.47 -8.47 -54.17
CA CYS A 781 21.86 -7.91 -52.96
C CYS A 781 22.51 -6.57 -52.53
N LEU A 782 23.85 -6.46 -52.64
CA LEU A 782 24.56 -5.19 -52.39
C LEU A 782 24.20 -4.11 -53.41
N LEU A 783 24.06 -4.46 -54.68
CA LEU A 783 23.64 -3.53 -55.73
C LEU A 783 22.20 -3.03 -55.54
N GLU A 784 21.27 -3.92 -55.16
CA GLU A 784 19.91 -3.54 -54.80
C GLU A 784 19.87 -2.58 -53.59
N SER A 785 20.66 -2.88 -52.56
CA SER A 785 20.82 -2.01 -51.39
C SER A 785 21.39 -0.64 -51.75
N LEU A 786 22.40 -0.58 -52.64
CA LEU A 786 22.94 0.67 -53.16
C LEU A 786 21.87 1.48 -53.90
N LEU A 787 21.05 0.84 -54.74
CA LEU A 787 19.93 1.50 -55.42
C LEU A 787 18.90 2.05 -54.44
N GLN A 788 18.58 1.32 -53.37
CA GLN A 788 17.69 1.79 -52.31
C GLN A 788 18.25 3.04 -51.62
N VAL A 789 19.54 3.06 -51.27
CA VAL A 789 20.21 4.22 -50.68
C VAL A 789 20.23 5.42 -51.65
N MET A 790 20.49 5.20 -52.93
CA MET A 790 20.47 6.24 -53.96
C MET A 790 19.07 6.86 -54.15
N ASN A 791 18.02 6.04 -54.09
CA ASN A 791 16.63 6.49 -54.18
C ASN A 791 16.16 7.30 -52.96
N LEU A 792 16.80 7.12 -51.80
CA LEU A 792 16.54 7.90 -50.59
C LEU A 792 17.33 9.22 -50.57
N SER A 793 18.62 9.18 -50.93
CA SER A 793 19.48 10.37 -51.01
C SER A 793 18.94 11.43 -51.99
N SER A 794 18.25 10.98 -53.05
CA SER A 794 17.56 11.85 -54.00
C SER A 794 16.26 12.46 -53.44
N LYS A 795 15.64 11.87 -52.40
CA LYS A 795 14.45 12.39 -51.69
C LYS A 795 14.79 13.20 -50.42
N GLU A 796 15.83 12.83 -49.67
CA GLU A 796 16.24 13.50 -48.41
C GLU A 796 16.95 14.84 -48.61
N LYS A 797 17.35 15.20 -49.85
CA LYS A 797 17.69 16.58 -50.20
C LYS A 797 16.54 17.59 -50.00
N LEU A 798 15.35 17.15 -49.56
CA LEU A 798 14.20 17.98 -49.22
C LEU A 798 13.86 18.12 -47.72
N VAL A 799 14.55 17.45 -46.79
CA VAL A 799 14.31 17.65 -45.34
C VAL A 799 15.62 17.66 -44.56
N GLN A 800 16.29 18.81 -44.53
CA GLN A 800 17.23 19.13 -43.46
C GLN A 800 16.43 19.44 -42.18
N VAL A 801 16.37 18.48 -41.26
CA VAL A 801 15.98 18.73 -39.87
C VAL A 801 17.04 18.13 -38.95
N GLY A 802 17.67 18.99 -38.15
CA GLY A 802 18.41 18.61 -36.94
C GLY A 802 19.93 18.45 -37.10
N THR A 803 20.65 19.48 -36.67
CA THR A 803 22.09 19.52 -36.45
C THR A 803 22.56 18.40 -35.51
N ASP A 804 23.74 17.83 -35.80
CA ASP A 804 24.54 16.86 -35.00
C ASP A 804 24.47 15.37 -35.38
N SER A 805 23.65 14.96 -36.36
CA SER A 805 23.78 13.61 -36.93
C SER A 805 24.93 13.56 -37.95
N PRO A 806 25.91 12.64 -37.82
CA PRO A 806 26.93 12.46 -38.85
C PRO A 806 26.23 12.10 -40.17
N SER A 807 26.67 12.68 -41.29
CA SER A 807 26.05 12.42 -42.59
C SER A 807 26.12 10.92 -42.90
N TRP A 808 25.01 10.22 -42.77
CA TRP A 808 24.89 8.76 -42.94
C TRP A 808 24.88 8.31 -44.40
N GLY A 809 25.08 9.24 -45.33
CA GLY A 809 25.15 9.00 -46.76
C GLY A 809 26.58 9.17 -47.31
N PRO A 810 26.75 8.96 -48.62
CA PRO A 810 28.02 9.20 -49.31
C PRO A 810 28.54 10.60 -49.08
N SER A 811 29.85 10.70 -48.83
CA SER A 811 30.56 11.97 -48.60
C SER A 811 30.63 12.80 -49.89
N SER A 812 30.59 12.14 -51.04
CA SER A 812 30.56 12.75 -52.37
C SER A 812 29.85 11.85 -53.39
N GLU A 813 29.42 12.45 -54.51
CA GLU A 813 28.92 11.68 -55.66
C GLU A 813 30.01 10.79 -56.26
N ASP A 814 31.29 11.19 -56.13
CA ASP A 814 32.44 10.39 -56.55
C ASP A 814 32.58 9.09 -55.74
N GLU A 815 32.33 9.13 -54.42
CA GLU A 815 32.36 7.94 -53.55
C GLU A 815 31.25 6.94 -53.94
N LEU A 816 30.07 7.43 -54.34
CA LEU A 816 29.00 6.59 -54.88
C LEU A 816 29.42 5.89 -56.18
N LEU A 817 29.97 6.66 -57.14
CA LEU A 817 30.39 6.14 -58.44
C LEU A 817 31.54 5.15 -58.28
N GLU A 818 32.44 5.39 -57.32
CA GLU A 818 33.53 4.48 -56.97
C GLU A 818 33.01 3.15 -56.44
N ILE A 819 32.11 3.16 -55.45
CA ILE A 819 31.50 1.95 -54.90
C ILE A 819 30.67 1.23 -55.96
N GLN A 820 29.90 1.95 -56.78
CA GLN A 820 29.12 1.37 -57.89
C GLN A 820 30.03 0.67 -58.91
N GLY A 821 31.11 1.33 -59.33
CA GLY A 821 32.09 0.76 -60.25
C GLY A 821 32.78 -0.48 -59.66
N PHE A 822 33.08 -0.48 -58.36
CA PHE A 822 33.66 -1.63 -57.67
C PHE A 822 32.70 -2.81 -57.58
N LEU A 823 31.44 -2.61 -57.20
CA LEU A 823 30.44 -3.67 -57.13
C LEU A 823 30.17 -4.29 -58.52
N ALA A 824 30.14 -3.49 -59.58
CA ALA A 824 29.99 -4.00 -60.96
C ALA A 824 31.18 -4.90 -61.37
N ARG A 825 32.41 -4.51 -61.03
CA ARG A 825 33.60 -5.36 -61.26
C ARG A 825 33.58 -6.62 -60.41
N ALA A 826 33.16 -6.52 -59.15
CA ALA A 826 33.02 -7.65 -58.26
C ALA A 826 31.97 -8.66 -58.77
N LEU A 827 30.83 -8.18 -59.30
CA LEU A 827 29.80 -9.03 -59.92
C LEU A 827 30.36 -9.84 -61.08
N ALA A 828 31.12 -9.19 -61.98
CA ALA A 828 31.79 -9.88 -63.08
C ALA A 828 32.76 -10.96 -62.59
N ARG A 829 33.45 -10.75 -61.46
CA ARG A 829 34.32 -11.78 -60.83
C ARG A 829 33.49 -12.92 -60.25
N ALA A 830 32.43 -12.63 -59.48
CA ALA A 830 31.57 -13.65 -58.89
C ALA A 830 30.92 -14.55 -59.95
N CYS A 831 30.40 -13.97 -61.04
CA CYS A 831 29.84 -14.74 -62.16
C CYS A 831 30.88 -15.68 -62.80
N VAL A 832 32.16 -15.27 -62.87
CA VAL A 832 33.24 -16.11 -63.41
C VAL A 832 33.56 -17.26 -62.45
N VAL A 833 33.58 -17.00 -61.14
CA VAL A 833 33.82 -18.01 -60.10
C VAL A 833 32.68 -19.03 -60.06
N GLU A 834 31.43 -18.59 -60.15
CA GLU A 834 30.26 -19.46 -60.16
C GLU A 834 30.21 -20.34 -61.42
N ASN A 835 30.49 -19.76 -62.59
CA ASN A 835 30.64 -20.51 -63.84
C ASN A 835 31.83 -21.51 -63.82
N ALA A 836 32.87 -21.24 -63.04
CA ALA A 836 33.97 -22.18 -62.82
C ALA A 836 33.57 -23.32 -61.87
N LYS A 837 32.75 -23.04 -60.84
CA LYS A 837 32.17 -24.05 -59.93
C LYS A 837 31.21 -24.99 -60.67
N THR A 838 30.31 -24.47 -61.51
CA THR A 838 29.39 -25.29 -62.31
C THR A 838 30.11 -26.17 -63.34
N LYS A 839 31.23 -25.71 -63.90
CA LYS A 839 32.11 -26.52 -64.77
C LYS A 839 32.91 -27.60 -64.05
N LYS A 840 33.26 -27.41 -62.76
CA LYS A 840 33.95 -28.42 -61.94
C LYS A 840 33.00 -29.41 -61.26
N GLY A 841 31.75 -29.04 -61.01
CA GLY A 841 30.74 -29.85 -60.31
C GLY A 841 29.94 -30.84 -61.18
N GLY A 842 30.27 -31.02 -62.46
CA GLY A 842 29.43 -31.77 -63.41
C GLY A 842 30.18 -32.78 -64.27
N PHE A 843 30.62 -33.90 -63.67
CA PHE A 843 30.72 -35.19 -64.36
C PHE A 843 29.92 -36.25 -63.56
N HIS A 844 28.62 -36.01 -63.40
CA HIS A 844 27.65 -37.08 -63.18
C HIS A 844 26.57 -36.98 -64.26
N PRO A 845 26.31 -38.06 -65.01
CA PRO A 845 25.33 -38.05 -66.09
C PRO A 845 23.90 -37.95 -65.51
N PRO A 846 23.04 -37.08 -66.06
CA PRO A 846 21.64 -37.02 -65.65
C PRO A 846 20.86 -38.16 -66.29
N SER A 847 20.19 -38.97 -65.46
CA SER A 847 19.01 -39.71 -65.89
C SER A 847 17.79 -38.76 -65.88
N SER A 848 16.98 -38.87 -66.95
CA SER A 848 15.65 -38.30 -67.19
C SER A 848 15.51 -36.80 -67.55
N SER A 849 15.45 -36.57 -68.87
CA SER A 849 14.45 -35.79 -69.60
C SER A 849 13.93 -34.46 -69.04
N THR A 850 14.52 -33.36 -69.50
CA THR A 850 13.78 -32.29 -70.20
C THR A 850 14.78 -31.43 -70.97
N ALA A 851 14.69 -31.46 -72.29
CA ALA A 851 15.60 -30.75 -73.18
C ALA A 851 15.39 -29.23 -73.07
N ARG A 852 16.40 -28.50 -72.58
CA ARG A 852 16.58 -27.07 -72.86
C ARG A 852 17.70 -26.89 -73.88
N SER A 853 17.45 -26.03 -74.85
CA SER A 853 18.25 -25.74 -76.04
C SER A 853 19.69 -25.31 -75.71
N PRO A 854 20.73 -25.75 -76.47
CA PRO A 854 22.11 -25.28 -76.31
C PRO A 854 22.33 -23.80 -76.65
N ALA A 855 21.37 -23.14 -77.31
CA ALA A 855 21.52 -21.76 -77.77
C ALA A 855 21.54 -20.71 -76.62
N ALA A 856 20.93 -21.01 -75.47
CA ALA A 856 20.85 -20.07 -74.36
C ALA A 856 22.19 -19.89 -73.60
N VAL A 857 23.10 -20.88 -73.68
CA VAL A 857 24.39 -20.85 -73.00
C VAL A 857 25.42 -20.03 -73.79
N ASP A 858 25.33 -20.03 -75.12
CA ASP A 858 26.19 -19.21 -75.99
C ASP A 858 25.80 -17.72 -75.97
N ASP A 859 24.50 -17.40 -75.88
CA ASP A 859 24.05 -16.01 -75.76
C ASP A 859 24.49 -15.37 -74.43
N SER A 860 24.37 -16.09 -73.31
CA SER A 860 24.82 -15.61 -71.99
C SER A 860 26.34 -15.39 -71.94
N MET A 861 27.13 -16.27 -72.57
CA MET A 861 28.59 -16.12 -72.70
C MET A 861 29.00 -14.98 -73.65
N SER A 862 28.19 -14.65 -74.66
CA SER A 862 28.42 -13.52 -75.56
C SER A 862 28.18 -12.17 -74.86
N SER A 863 27.13 -12.07 -74.06
CA SER A 863 26.81 -10.88 -73.25
C SER A 863 27.86 -10.63 -72.17
N ILE A 864 28.37 -11.69 -71.51
CA ILE A 864 29.45 -11.59 -70.51
C ILE A 864 30.79 -11.19 -71.15
N ARG A 865 31.09 -11.64 -72.39
CA ARG A 865 32.28 -11.17 -73.14
C ARG A 865 32.16 -9.70 -73.55
N SER A 866 30.97 -9.26 -73.93
CA SER A 866 30.67 -7.84 -74.19
C SER A 866 30.90 -7.00 -72.92
N ILE A 867 30.42 -7.47 -71.77
CA ILE A 867 30.61 -6.82 -70.46
C ILE A 867 32.08 -6.77 -70.03
N ARG A 868 32.85 -7.86 -70.20
CA ARG A 868 34.31 -7.88 -69.93
C ARG A 868 35.12 -6.89 -70.78
N SER A 869 34.59 -6.50 -71.94
CA SER A 869 35.23 -5.54 -72.85
C SER A 869 34.81 -4.09 -72.62
N MET A 870 33.77 -3.85 -71.81
CA MET A 870 33.33 -2.51 -71.44
C MET A 870 34.13 -2.03 -70.22
N ASP A 871 34.97 -1.04 -70.45
CA ASP A 871 35.65 -0.28 -69.40
C ASP A 871 34.60 0.64 -68.74
N VAL A 872 33.79 0.07 -67.85
CA VAL A 872 32.61 0.72 -67.23
C VAL A 872 32.97 2.09 -66.63
N ALA A 873 34.20 2.26 -66.14
CA ALA A 873 34.72 3.50 -65.58
C ALA A 873 34.82 4.68 -66.60
N LYS A 874 34.80 4.41 -67.91
CA LYS A 874 34.91 5.44 -68.97
C LYS A 874 33.56 5.99 -69.46
N HIS A 875 32.44 5.51 -68.93
CA HIS A 875 31.11 5.89 -69.37
C HIS A 875 30.43 6.87 -68.40
N THR A 876 29.52 7.70 -68.92
CA THR A 876 28.75 8.66 -68.11
C THR A 876 27.89 7.95 -67.06
N PRO A 877 27.60 8.56 -65.89
CA PRO A 877 26.83 7.95 -64.78
C PRO A 877 25.52 7.27 -65.20
N HIS A 878 24.77 7.87 -66.13
CA HIS A 878 23.53 7.28 -66.68
C HIS A 878 23.75 5.96 -67.43
N ILE A 879 24.89 5.81 -68.12
CA ILE A 879 25.23 4.58 -68.85
C ILE A 879 25.73 3.52 -67.86
N GLN A 880 26.49 3.91 -66.84
CA GLN A 880 26.89 3.00 -65.76
C GLN A 880 25.67 2.46 -65.00
N GLN A 881 24.69 3.33 -64.70
CA GLN A 881 23.42 2.95 -64.08
C GLN A 881 22.58 2.03 -64.99
N ALA A 882 22.48 2.31 -66.29
CA ALA A 882 21.79 1.45 -67.25
C ALA A 882 22.47 0.08 -67.42
N VAL A 883 23.81 0.03 -67.36
CA VAL A 883 24.59 -1.20 -67.42
C VAL A 883 24.40 -2.04 -66.14
N VAL A 884 24.39 -1.41 -64.96
CA VAL A 884 24.10 -2.10 -63.69
C VAL A 884 22.65 -2.61 -63.66
N LEU A 885 21.67 -1.84 -64.13
CA LEU A 885 20.27 -2.27 -64.24
C LEU A 885 20.13 -3.44 -65.23
N ASN A 886 20.78 -3.39 -66.40
CA ASN A 886 20.81 -4.50 -67.34
C ASN A 886 21.53 -5.75 -66.79
N MET A 887 22.52 -5.58 -65.89
CA MET A 887 23.19 -6.70 -65.21
C MET A 887 22.34 -7.32 -64.09
N LEU A 888 21.42 -6.57 -63.48
CA LEU A 888 20.48 -7.09 -62.48
C LEU A 888 19.25 -7.77 -63.11
N GLU A 889 18.89 -7.39 -64.35
CA GLU A 889 17.81 -8.02 -65.13
C GLU A 889 18.22 -9.34 -65.83
N LEU A 890 19.53 -9.61 -65.94
CA LEU A 890 20.16 -10.82 -66.52
C LEU A 890 20.43 -11.89 -65.45
#